data_AF-A0A292IH34-F1
#
_entry.id   AF-A0A292IH34-F1
#
_cell.length_a   1.000
_cell.length_b   1.000
_cell.length_c   1.000
_cell.angle_alpha   90.00
_cell.angle_beta   90.00
_cell.angle_gamma   90.00
#
_symmetry.space_group_name_H-M   'P 1'
#
loop_
_entity.id
_entity.type
_entity.pdbx_description
1 polymer ?
#
loop_
_entity_poly.entity_id
_entity_poly.type
_entity_poly.pdbx_seq_one_letter_code
_entity_poly.pdbx_strand_id
1 'polypeptide(L)'
;MIDGFDKVGRVLKYVSALSPNNPKENRYIIEIGAEKDTTIGIQYLSDTAEKLIAAAREKIQKDEPQADFTESGIGVAIHNINATTGVAAANFVKTMPGIVKSLTLFYNWNNPLVANALIQNRNFPPNGSNNLTELNIYTDLDVPISQKNPAVEKPTNLNRIDPRVYQRVNPTANDYRYNAIYTTMAVSANETDNTGKTIKQTSRREISNIMNYVYLQAWNRREFQGEIPDSASVKPSGAYPVNWDFSENNQWDFNNVVIPDIPNFENGKFTKVYYSPLVNGIAAPLDLQHLIVDNTSKVDYRLGDVNKGIFFRSKDGGVAGAAGEGVSQNYLRVIGTSSRGKSADLQTILNYVNAAWQYIRNIDLRDYNDNKGTVYKTAFREEKDVAAISWPRTIGYIYYGDNKVYHNPNAHNANLGSSGLPSNDPGTFAVDNLGNTEIFGDIKPSRVGNVPSKAFDSIIKNPSSSAQGRNGNPFISVNTPEYQAVQNEIYKVLNDYSQRIIVNTNKQNINPITKRPIFDSSGNPVPLNEYGTAWILDYEKTENGSYPTTFYYATNMHVIAHMNRDKKTLNKNPNEPIKNNEGIEFRKTIFGEKEIRTFKLEESEYPELVFSATNFLKNGSDTIDYTTQGYQKTQSLTNYFKDFAIIKVTYKTEERAKFATNEFATKYTTPKFKFNNIQESLLNRQTGQDLSDYKKNYSLGYPAGGDGFTGGSNSGGASATINKRVGSVDHENGQSFANNTQFQYINNYGQSIPGIYDQQRAAPPPLIWEGKTFYRFNTVYGLNNSGFIGGGSGTLVVDGDYNVVGIYWGNIGNTQSAFVDPLVSPEVKDKRGKTLIHGYDLINGGGQGQSKSFKQWLETNKTLSKSWLFNSK
;
A
#
# COMPACT_ATOMS: atom_id res chain seq x y z
N MET A 1 36.09 10.83 -9.08
CA MET A 1 34.97 11.40 -8.29
C MET A 1 34.89 12.89 -8.53
N ILE A 2 33.75 13.52 -8.25
CA ILE A 2 33.58 14.98 -8.37
C ILE A 2 33.85 15.60 -7.00
N ASP A 3 34.81 16.52 -6.93
CA ASP A 3 35.24 17.13 -5.67
C ASP A 3 34.06 17.79 -4.94
N GLY A 4 33.86 17.42 -3.66
CA GLY A 4 32.73 17.89 -2.85
C GLY A 4 31.41 17.15 -3.08
N PHE A 5 31.38 16.24 -4.06
CA PHE A 5 30.24 15.41 -4.44
C PHE A 5 30.61 13.92 -4.56
N ASP A 6 31.65 13.49 -3.84
CA ASP A 6 32.22 12.14 -3.96
C ASP A 6 31.23 11.02 -3.58
N LYS A 7 30.19 11.33 -2.81
CA LYS A 7 29.12 10.37 -2.47
C LYS A 7 27.92 10.43 -3.42
N VAL A 8 27.90 11.39 -4.34
CA VAL A 8 26.76 11.68 -5.22
C VAL A 8 27.02 11.17 -6.63
N GLY A 9 28.19 11.46 -7.20
CA GLY A 9 28.48 11.08 -8.57
C GLY A 9 29.94 11.18 -9.00
N ARG A 10 30.17 10.76 -10.24
CA ARG A 10 31.48 10.75 -10.89
C ARG A 10 31.36 11.20 -12.34
N VAL A 11 32.47 11.65 -12.93
CA VAL A 11 32.56 11.96 -14.35
C VAL A 11 33.20 10.79 -15.10
N LEU A 12 32.60 10.41 -16.21
CA LEU A 12 33.15 9.49 -17.20
C LEU A 12 33.48 10.24 -18.49
N LYS A 13 34.59 9.88 -19.13
CA LYS A 13 34.96 10.33 -20.48
C LYS A 13 34.65 9.22 -21.47
N TYR A 14 33.75 9.48 -22.40
CA TYR A 14 33.50 8.63 -23.54
C TYR A 14 34.35 9.11 -24.71
N VAL A 15 35.20 8.23 -25.22
CA VAL A 15 36.08 8.50 -26.36
C VAL A 15 35.47 7.90 -27.61
N SER A 16 35.27 8.71 -28.66
CA SER A 16 34.73 8.24 -29.94
C SER A 16 35.61 7.13 -30.50
N ALA A 17 35.04 5.96 -30.80
CA ALA A 17 35.79 4.89 -31.44
C ALA A 17 36.17 5.23 -32.89
N LEU A 18 35.40 6.11 -33.54
CA LEU A 18 35.61 6.52 -34.93
C LEU A 18 36.63 7.65 -35.04
N SER A 19 36.65 8.56 -34.06
CA SER A 19 37.60 9.68 -34.01
C SER A 19 38.13 9.92 -32.59
N PRO A 20 38.94 9.00 -32.04
CA PRO A 20 39.37 9.05 -30.63
C PRO A 20 40.20 10.30 -30.27
N ASN A 21 40.81 10.92 -31.28
CA ASN A 21 41.65 12.12 -31.14
C ASN A 21 40.89 13.42 -31.40
N ASN A 22 39.61 13.37 -31.76
CA ASN A 22 38.80 14.56 -31.97
C ASN A 22 38.13 14.96 -30.65
N PRO A 23 38.63 15.97 -29.92
CA PRO A 23 38.06 16.37 -28.63
C PRO A 23 36.60 16.82 -28.75
N LYS A 24 36.14 17.23 -29.95
CA LYS A 24 34.75 17.58 -30.22
C LYS A 24 33.81 16.37 -30.28
N GLU A 25 34.34 15.18 -30.53
CA GLU A 25 33.57 13.93 -30.55
C GLU A 25 33.59 13.17 -29.21
N ASN A 26 34.50 13.55 -28.31
CA ASN A 26 34.52 13.01 -26.96
C ASN A 26 33.37 13.60 -26.13
N ARG A 27 32.72 12.76 -25.32
CA ARG A 27 31.60 13.17 -24.46
C ARG A 27 31.96 12.97 -23.00
N TYR A 28 31.48 13.86 -22.14
CA TYR A 28 31.64 13.73 -20.70
C TYR A 28 30.28 13.45 -20.07
N ILE A 29 30.19 12.39 -19.27
CA ILE A 29 28.93 11.96 -18.64
C ILE A 29 29.11 12.01 -17.12
N ILE A 30 28.21 12.72 -16.44
CA ILE A 30 28.09 12.70 -15.00
C ILE A 30 27.18 11.54 -14.61
N GLU A 31 27.75 10.48 -14.03
CA GLU A 31 26.99 9.37 -13.47
C GLU A 31 26.61 9.67 -12.02
N ILE A 32 25.32 9.55 -11.71
CA ILE A 32 24.74 9.74 -10.40
C ILE A 32 24.10 8.42 -9.95
N GLY A 33 24.49 7.90 -8.77
CA GLY A 33 23.82 6.73 -8.17
C GLY A 33 24.23 5.35 -8.71
N ALA A 34 25.35 5.22 -9.44
CA ALA A 34 25.76 3.98 -10.10
C ALA A 34 26.40 2.93 -9.16
N GLU A 35 26.94 3.31 -8.00
CA GLU A 35 27.64 2.40 -7.08
C GLU A 35 26.70 1.88 -5.97
N LYS A 36 26.92 0.65 -5.46
CA LYS A 36 26.02 -0.02 -4.51
C LYS A 36 25.74 0.79 -3.22
N ASP A 37 26.67 1.65 -2.79
CA ASP A 37 26.53 2.52 -1.61
C ASP A 37 25.91 3.91 -1.91
N THR A 38 25.62 4.21 -3.18
CA THR A 38 25.21 5.56 -3.64
C THR A 38 23.70 5.79 -3.71
N THR A 39 22.87 4.88 -3.21
CA THR A 39 21.43 5.17 -2.96
C THR A 39 21.27 6.39 -2.05
N ILE A 40 22.24 6.59 -1.15
CA ILE A 40 22.42 7.76 -0.30
C ILE A 40 22.69 9.04 -1.14
N GLY A 41 23.42 8.92 -2.24
CA GLY A 41 23.84 10.04 -3.10
C GLY A 41 22.69 10.76 -3.80
N ILE A 42 21.69 10.03 -4.30
CA ILE A 42 20.54 10.65 -5.00
C ILE A 42 19.69 11.49 -4.05
N GLN A 43 19.58 11.09 -2.78
CA GLN A 43 18.81 11.82 -1.76
C GLN A 43 19.40 13.21 -1.47
N TYR A 44 20.69 13.43 -1.74
CA TYR A 44 21.35 14.72 -1.60
C TYR A 44 21.22 15.64 -2.83
N LEU A 45 20.50 15.23 -3.88
CA LEU A 45 20.37 16.01 -5.12
C LEU A 45 19.40 17.20 -5.05
N SER A 46 18.61 17.34 -3.97
CA SER A 46 17.36 18.11 -4.01
C SER A 46 17.51 19.57 -4.44
N ASP A 47 18.69 20.18 -4.28
CA ASP A 47 18.99 21.56 -4.71
C ASP A 47 20.42 21.75 -5.27
N THR A 48 21.02 20.69 -5.84
CA THR A 48 22.46 20.72 -6.18
C THR A 48 22.77 20.58 -7.66
N ALA A 49 21.78 20.60 -8.57
CA ALA A 49 22.06 20.36 -9.99
C ALA A 49 23.12 21.34 -10.54
N GLU A 50 22.91 22.64 -10.37
CA GLU A 50 23.88 23.65 -10.83
C GLU A 50 25.26 23.47 -10.18
N LYS A 51 25.32 23.23 -8.87
CA LYS A 51 26.58 23.06 -8.13
C LYS A 51 27.35 21.81 -8.56
N LEU A 52 26.65 20.69 -8.73
CA LEU A 52 27.24 19.42 -9.17
C LEU A 52 27.77 19.55 -10.60
N ILE A 53 26.98 20.11 -11.51
CA ILE A 53 27.38 20.29 -12.91
C ILE A 53 28.57 21.28 -12.99
N ALA A 54 28.57 22.36 -12.20
CA ALA A 54 29.68 23.29 -12.13
C ALA A 54 30.97 22.62 -11.63
N ALA A 55 30.91 21.88 -10.51
CA ALA A 55 32.06 21.15 -9.98
C ALA A 55 32.58 20.09 -10.95
N ALA A 56 31.68 19.36 -11.63
CA ALA A 56 32.05 18.40 -12.66
C ALA A 56 32.75 19.08 -13.85
N ARG A 57 32.24 20.24 -14.30
CA ARG A 57 32.86 21.03 -15.37
C ARG A 57 34.25 21.51 -14.99
N GLU A 58 34.42 22.06 -13.78
CA GLU A 58 35.72 22.49 -13.27
C GLU A 58 36.72 21.33 -13.25
N LYS A 59 36.28 20.16 -12.77
CA LYS A 59 37.08 18.95 -12.79
C LYS A 59 37.48 18.55 -14.21
N ILE A 60 36.53 18.50 -15.15
CA ILE A 60 36.84 18.14 -16.54
C ILE A 60 37.81 19.14 -17.16
N GLN A 61 37.62 20.45 -16.96
CA GLN A 61 38.52 21.47 -17.50
C GLN A 61 39.93 21.37 -16.93
N LYS A 62 40.06 21.00 -15.65
CA LYS A 62 41.34 20.76 -14.99
C LYS A 62 42.04 19.52 -15.55
N ASP A 63 41.31 18.42 -15.72
CA ASP A 63 41.84 17.16 -16.19
C ASP A 63 42.12 17.18 -17.71
N GLU A 64 41.30 17.92 -18.48
CA GLU A 64 41.30 18.01 -19.94
C GLU A 64 41.10 19.47 -20.38
N PRO A 65 42.15 20.32 -20.38
CA PRO A 65 42.03 21.75 -20.68
C PRO A 65 41.50 22.08 -22.08
N GLN A 66 41.50 21.12 -23.00
CA GLN A 66 40.97 21.24 -24.37
C GLN A 66 39.50 20.79 -24.50
N ALA A 67 38.85 20.39 -23.41
CA ALA A 67 37.44 20.03 -23.43
C ALA A 67 36.58 21.23 -23.84
N ASP A 68 35.75 21.04 -24.87
CA ASP A 68 34.83 22.04 -25.39
C ASP A 68 33.39 21.59 -25.11
N PHE A 69 32.66 22.40 -24.35
CA PHE A 69 31.26 22.14 -23.99
C PHE A 69 30.26 22.97 -24.82
N THR A 70 30.74 23.79 -25.76
CA THR A 70 29.89 24.70 -26.53
C THR A 70 29.00 23.95 -27.52
N GLU A 71 29.55 22.94 -28.19
CA GLU A 71 28.83 22.14 -29.21
C GLU A 71 28.25 20.83 -28.62
N SER A 72 29.02 20.07 -27.85
CA SER A 72 28.63 18.74 -27.34
C SER A 72 28.01 18.74 -25.94
N GLY A 73 28.24 19.80 -25.17
CA GLY A 73 27.78 19.94 -23.79
C GLY A 73 28.23 18.83 -22.85
N ILE A 74 27.46 18.64 -21.77
CA ILE A 74 27.68 17.59 -20.77
C ILE A 74 26.52 16.60 -20.80
N GLY A 75 26.80 15.31 -20.67
CA GLY A 75 25.82 14.26 -20.44
C GLY A 75 25.56 14.04 -18.95
N VAL A 76 24.34 13.67 -18.59
CA VAL A 76 23.98 13.24 -17.24
C VAL A 76 23.32 11.88 -17.28
N ALA A 77 23.77 10.95 -16.43
CA ALA A 77 23.22 9.62 -16.26
C ALA A 77 22.73 9.44 -14.82
N ILE A 78 21.43 9.25 -14.61
CA ILE A 78 20.83 9.08 -13.28
C ILE A 78 20.39 7.63 -13.10
N HIS A 79 21.05 6.93 -12.18
CA HIS A 79 20.79 5.54 -11.87
C HIS A 79 19.74 5.36 -10.77
N ASN A 80 19.28 4.12 -10.59
CA ASN A 80 18.44 3.69 -9.47
C ASN A 80 17.21 4.59 -9.24
N ILE A 81 16.53 5.00 -10.31
CA ILE A 81 15.29 5.80 -10.21
C ILE A 81 14.17 4.88 -9.72
N ASN A 82 13.78 5.07 -8.46
CA ASN A 82 12.76 4.29 -7.78
C ASN A 82 11.83 5.18 -6.94
N ALA A 83 10.84 4.59 -6.26
CA ALA A 83 9.88 5.34 -5.45
C ALA A 83 10.52 6.18 -4.32
N THR A 84 11.74 5.82 -3.89
CA THR A 84 12.48 6.53 -2.82
C THR A 84 13.34 7.66 -3.38
N THR A 85 13.95 7.46 -4.56
CA THR A 85 14.93 8.37 -5.16
C THR A 85 14.32 9.31 -6.21
N GLY A 86 13.13 8.98 -6.72
CA GLY A 86 12.51 9.65 -7.85
C GLY A 86 12.20 11.14 -7.63
N VAL A 87 11.86 11.55 -6.41
CA VAL A 87 11.59 12.97 -6.11
C VAL A 87 12.87 13.81 -6.22
N ALA A 88 13.97 13.35 -5.61
CA ALA A 88 15.24 14.06 -5.67
C ALA A 88 15.81 14.09 -7.09
N ALA A 89 15.72 12.97 -7.82
CA ALA A 89 16.09 12.90 -9.23
C ALA A 89 15.23 13.85 -10.10
N ALA A 90 13.93 13.93 -9.85
CA ALA A 90 13.06 14.86 -10.57
C ALA A 90 13.45 16.32 -10.30
N ASN A 91 13.68 16.70 -9.04
CA ASN A 91 14.12 18.06 -8.68
C ASN A 91 15.46 18.43 -9.35
N PHE A 92 16.38 17.47 -9.43
CA PHE A 92 17.61 17.63 -10.21
C PHE A 92 17.32 17.94 -11.68
N VAL A 93 16.47 17.15 -12.34
CA VAL A 93 16.10 17.37 -13.75
C VAL A 93 15.38 18.70 -13.96
N LYS A 94 14.56 19.17 -13.01
CA LYS A 94 13.90 20.50 -13.10
C LYS A 94 14.88 21.67 -13.12
N THR A 95 16.03 21.50 -12.45
CA THR A 95 17.01 22.56 -12.20
C THR A 95 18.30 22.39 -12.99
N MET A 96 18.43 21.33 -13.79
CA MET A 96 19.65 21.10 -14.57
C MET A 96 19.90 22.25 -15.57
N PRO A 97 21.13 22.76 -15.68
CA PRO A 97 21.47 23.88 -16.55
C PRO A 97 21.49 23.49 -18.04
N GLY A 98 21.28 24.45 -18.94
CA GLY A 98 21.23 24.23 -20.39
C GLY A 98 22.54 23.78 -21.06
N ILE A 99 23.65 23.72 -20.31
CA ILE A 99 24.91 23.08 -20.74
C ILE A 99 24.78 21.56 -20.81
N VAL A 100 23.79 20.97 -20.13
CA VAL A 100 23.45 19.56 -20.27
C VAL A 100 22.81 19.33 -21.64
N LYS A 101 23.39 18.44 -22.45
CA LYS A 101 22.91 18.12 -23.81
C LYS A 101 22.42 16.69 -23.96
N SER A 102 22.81 15.79 -23.07
CA SER A 102 22.33 14.40 -23.06
C SER A 102 21.85 14.00 -21.67
N LEU A 103 20.70 13.33 -21.57
CA LEU A 103 20.15 12.80 -20.34
C LEU A 103 19.84 11.31 -20.50
N THR A 104 20.40 10.50 -19.62
CA THR A 104 20.12 9.06 -19.53
C THR A 104 19.49 8.75 -18.17
N LEU A 105 18.31 8.14 -18.17
CA LEU A 105 17.56 7.81 -16.97
C LEU A 105 17.44 6.29 -16.83
N PHE A 106 17.89 5.73 -15.71
CA PHE A 106 17.78 4.29 -15.45
C PHE A 106 16.70 4.01 -14.42
N TYR A 107 15.56 3.54 -14.90
CA TYR A 107 14.33 3.30 -14.14
C TYR A 107 14.24 1.88 -13.59
N ASN A 108 13.84 1.80 -12.32
CA ASN A 108 13.26 0.62 -11.68
C ASN A 108 11.87 0.96 -11.09
N TRP A 109 11.11 1.78 -11.83
CA TRP A 109 9.85 2.37 -11.34
C TRP A 109 8.91 2.73 -12.48
N ASN A 110 7.65 2.31 -12.37
CA ASN A 110 6.60 2.66 -13.33
C ASN A 110 5.99 4.05 -13.06
N ASN A 111 6.82 5.07 -12.88
CA ASN A 111 6.36 6.44 -12.73
C ASN A 111 7.26 7.39 -13.53
N PRO A 112 6.74 8.09 -14.54
CA PRO A 112 7.53 8.96 -15.39
C PRO A 112 7.97 10.27 -14.69
N LEU A 113 7.78 10.43 -13.38
CA LEU A 113 8.06 11.65 -12.61
C LEU A 113 9.39 12.33 -13.00
N VAL A 114 10.49 11.58 -13.08
CA VAL A 114 11.82 12.14 -13.42
C VAL A 114 11.90 12.60 -14.87
N ALA A 115 11.42 11.81 -15.83
CA ALA A 115 11.37 12.21 -17.23
C ALA A 115 10.43 13.42 -17.46
N ASN A 116 9.24 13.40 -16.85
CA ASN A 116 8.26 14.48 -16.93
C ASN A 116 8.76 15.79 -16.31
N ALA A 117 9.69 15.72 -15.35
CA ALA A 117 10.33 16.91 -14.79
C ALA A 117 11.03 17.78 -15.85
N LEU A 118 11.42 17.21 -16.99
CA LEU A 118 12.01 17.95 -18.11
C LEU A 118 11.05 19.00 -18.69
N ILE A 119 9.74 18.74 -18.68
CA ILE A 119 8.72 19.70 -19.16
C ILE A 119 8.75 20.99 -18.33
N GLN A 120 9.12 20.87 -17.05
CA GLN A 120 9.15 21.97 -16.08
C GLN A 120 10.49 22.72 -16.10
N ASN A 121 11.51 22.19 -16.78
CA ASN A 121 12.81 22.83 -16.84
C ASN A 121 12.82 23.94 -17.91
N ARG A 122 12.96 25.19 -17.43
CA ARG A 122 12.94 26.39 -18.28
C ARG A 122 14.16 26.52 -19.20
N ASN A 123 15.26 25.81 -18.90
CA ASN A 123 16.46 25.80 -19.74
C ASN A 123 16.26 25.01 -21.04
N PHE A 124 15.21 24.17 -21.12
CA PHE A 124 14.86 23.35 -22.28
C PHE A 124 13.46 23.71 -22.79
N PRO A 125 13.24 24.92 -23.33
CA PRO A 125 11.94 25.32 -23.87
C PRO A 125 11.56 24.45 -25.08
N PRO A 126 10.27 24.26 -25.38
CA PRO A 126 9.87 23.49 -26.55
C PRO A 126 10.32 24.23 -27.82
N ASN A 127 10.89 23.52 -28.79
CA ASN A 127 11.41 24.07 -30.05
C ASN A 127 12.53 25.14 -29.89
N GLY A 128 13.27 25.14 -28.77
CA GLY A 128 14.37 26.08 -28.55
C GLY A 128 15.72 25.63 -29.15
N SER A 129 16.64 26.58 -29.34
CA SER A 129 18.05 26.30 -29.69
C SER A 129 18.82 25.59 -28.56
N ASN A 130 18.29 25.63 -27.33
CA ASN A 130 18.87 24.99 -26.15
C ASN A 130 18.25 23.61 -25.83
N ASN A 131 17.58 22.97 -26.78
CA ASN A 131 17.03 21.63 -26.59
C ASN A 131 18.11 20.62 -26.16
N LEU A 132 17.66 19.62 -25.41
CA LEU A 132 18.46 18.43 -25.16
C LEU A 132 18.67 17.72 -26.51
N THR A 133 19.88 17.30 -26.84
CA THR A 133 20.17 16.59 -28.10
C THR A 133 19.87 15.10 -28.00
N GLU A 134 19.83 14.55 -26.79
CA GLU A 134 19.66 13.13 -26.56
C GLU A 134 18.93 12.87 -25.23
N LEU A 135 17.91 12.02 -25.29
CA LEU A 135 17.22 11.50 -24.12
C LEU A 135 17.14 9.98 -24.24
N ASN A 136 17.76 9.28 -23.31
CA ASN A 136 17.67 7.84 -23.17
C ASN A 136 16.95 7.49 -21.87
N ILE A 137 15.97 6.61 -21.95
CA ILE A 137 15.18 6.17 -20.79
C ILE A 137 15.27 4.66 -20.75
N TYR A 138 16.16 4.15 -19.92
CA TYR A 138 16.42 2.74 -19.79
C TYR A 138 15.63 2.14 -18.64
N THR A 139 15.06 0.97 -18.90
CA THR A 139 14.22 0.21 -17.98
C THR A 139 14.70 -1.23 -17.91
N ASP A 140 14.11 -2.02 -17.01
CA ASP A 140 14.34 -3.47 -16.90
C ASP A 140 15.84 -3.81 -16.77
N LEU A 141 16.54 -3.07 -15.91
CA LEU A 141 18.00 -3.07 -15.81
C LEU A 141 18.60 -4.43 -15.43
N ASP A 142 17.78 -5.28 -14.82
CA ASP A 142 18.07 -6.64 -14.39
C ASP A 142 17.88 -7.69 -15.51
N VAL A 143 17.23 -7.34 -16.61
CA VAL A 143 17.01 -8.24 -17.75
C VAL A 143 18.27 -8.27 -18.65
N PRO A 144 18.83 -9.44 -18.97
CA PRO A 144 19.95 -9.54 -19.90
C PRO A 144 19.61 -8.91 -21.25
N ILE A 145 20.57 -8.21 -21.89
CA ILE A 145 20.33 -7.52 -23.17
C ILE A 145 19.75 -8.44 -24.27
N SER A 146 20.13 -9.72 -24.27
CA SER A 146 19.60 -10.73 -25.20
C SER A 146 18.12 -11.04 -24.99
N GLN A 147 17.60 -10.73 -23.81
CA GLN A 147 16.21 -10.87 -23.40
C GLN A 147 15.48 -9.52 -23.31
N LYS A 148 16.19 -8.39 -23.52
CA LYS A 148 15.59 -7.06 -23.66
C LYS A 148 15.10 -6.89 -25.09
N ASN A 149 13.81 -6.66 -25.24
CA ASN A 149 13.16 -6.45 -26.54
C ASN A 149 13.58 -7.49 -27.62
N PRO A 150 13.49 -8.80 -27.34
CA PRO A 150 13.96 -9.84 -28.26
C PRO A 150 12.90 -10.10 -29.33
N ALA A 151 12.70 -9.16 -30.26
CA ALA A 151 11.67 -9.22 -31.32
C ALA A 151 10.20 -9.40 -30.85
N VAL A 152 9.96 -9.66 -29.56
CA VAL A 152 8.66 -9.84 -28.90
C VAL A 152 8.58 -8.81 -27.78
N GLU A 153 7.69 -7.86 -27.96
CA GLU A 153 7.70 -6.55 -27.31
C GLU A 153 7.01 -6.58 -25.95
N LYS A 154 7.74 -7.00 -24.92
CA LYS A 154 7.21 -6.90 -23.56
C LYS A 154 7.19 -5.43 -23.10
N PRO A 155 6.07 -4.93 -22.54
CA PRO A 155 6.04 -3.61 -21.94
C PRO A 155 7.15 -3.48 -20.90
N THR A 156 7.95 -2.44 -21.00
CA THR A 156 8.98 -2.21 -20.00
C THR A 156 8.38 -1.74 -18.68
N ASN A 157 9.16 -1.79 -17.58
CA ASN A 157 8.72 -1.31 -16.27
C ASN A 157 8.18 0.13 -16.29
N LEU A 158 8.65 1.01 -17.19
CA LEU A 158 8.06 2.33 -17.43
C LEU A 158 7.35 2.34 -18.78
N ASN A 159 6.05 2.11 -18.79
CA ASN A 159 5.24 1.99 -20.01
C ASN A 159 4.42 3.25 -20.32
N ARG A 160 4.65 4.35 -19.60
CA ARG A 160 3.93 5.61 -19.76
C ARG A 160 4.84 6.83 -19.76
N ILE A 161 4.47 7.86 -20.52
CA ILE A 161 5.16 9.15 -20.55
C ILE A 161 4.24 10.29 -21.00
N ASP A 162 4.55 11.52 -20.59
CA ASP A 162 4.01 12.72 -21.23
C ASP A 162 4.79 13.03 -22.52
N PRO A 163 4.17 12.99 -23.72
CA PRO A 163 4.90 13.16 -24.97
C PRO A 163 5.59 14.52 -25.12
N ARG A 164 5.18 15.54 -24.34
CA ARG A 164 5.86 16.84 -24.31
C ARG A 164 7.31 16.74 -23.86
N VAL A 165 7.70 15.69 -23.13
CA VAL A 165 9.09 15.40 -22.80
C VAL A 165 9.95 15.38 -24.06
N TYR A 166 9.51 14.68 -25.11
CA TYR A 166 10.26 14.55 -26.36
C TYR A 166 10.16 15.79 -27.26
N GLN A 167 9.25 16.72 -26.98
CA GLN A 167 9.27 18.05 -27.62
C GLN A 167 10.38 18.96 -27.05
N ARG A 168 10.99 18.58 -25.92
CA ARG A 168 12.17 19.25 -25.33
C ARG A 168 13.49 18.66 -25.83
N VAL A 169 13.42 17.65 -26.70
CA VAL A 169 14.56 16.88 -27.19
C VAL A 169 14.63 17.00 -28.71
N ASN A 170 15.78 17.37 -29.25
CA ASN A 170 16.05 17.29 -30.69
C ASN A 170 16.38 15.83 -31.04
N PRO A 171 15.60 15.15 -31.90
CA PRO A 171 15.75 13.71 -32.10
C PRO A 171 17.00 13.37 -32.93
N THR A 172 18.04 12.84 -32.29
CA THR A 172 19.14 12.18 -33.00
C THR A 172 19.55 10.82 -32.43
N ALA A 173 19.16 10.50 -31.19
CA ALA A 173 19.56 9.24 -30.55
C ALA A 173 18.45 8.18 -30.64
N ASN A 174 18.82 6.99 -31.11
CA ASN A 174 17.98 5.80 -31.07
C ASN A 174 18.84 4.62 -30.61
N ASP A 175 18.79 4.31 -29.32
CA ASP A 175 19.43 3.12 -28.77
C ASP A 175 18.43 1.95 -28.79
N TYR A 176 18.42 1.25 -29.92
CA TYR A 176 17.51 0.14 -30.16
C TYR A 176 17.71 -0.95 -29.09
N ARG A 177 16.60 -1.39 -28.47
CA ARG A 177 16.47 -2.35 -27.35
C ARG A 177 16.63 -1.80 -25.93
N TYR A 178 17.26 -0.64 -25.74
CA TYR A 178 17.49 -0.11 -24.40
C TYR A 178 16.43 0.90 -23.96
N ASN A 179 15.96 1.72 -24.89
CA ASN A 179 14.96 2.74 -24.58
C ASN A 179 13.58 2.13 -24.26
N ALA A 180 12.91 2.76 -23.30
CA ALA A 180 11.56 2.45 -22.90
C ALA A 180 10.60 2.64 -24.08
N ILE A 181 9.69 1.68 -24.22
CA ILE A 181 8.62 1.71 -25.20
C ILE A 181 7.34 1.99 -24.44
N TYR A 182 6.64 3.06 -24.84
CA TYR A 182 5.46 3.52 -24.12
C TYR A 182 4.20 2.97 -24.77
N THR A 183 3.42 2.22 -23.99
CA THR A 183 2.09 1.74 -24.41
C THR A 183 0.98 2.69 -23.97
N THR A 184 1.29 3.66 -23.11
CA THR A 184 0.34 4.64 -22.55
C THR A 184 0.87 6.07 -22.67
N MET A 185 0.11 6.97 -23.29
CA MET A 185 0.45 8.40 -23.30
C MET A 185 -0.22 9.08 -22.11
N ALA A 186 0.55 9.70 -21.22
CA ALA A 186 0.05 10.32 -19.99
C ALA A 186 0.21 11.84 -20.04
N VAL A 187 -0.87 12.58 -20.26
CA VAL A 187 -0.82 14.04 -20.36
C VAL A 187 -1.21 14.67 -19.03
N SER A 188 -0.26 15.39 -18.43
CA SER A 188 -0.52 16.17 -17.22
C SER A 188 -1.49 17.33 -17.50
N ALA A 189 -2.43 17.56 -16.59
CA ALA A 189 -3.40 18.65 -16.68
C ALA A 189 -2.75 20.02 -16.54
N ASN A 190 -1.65 20.09 -15.79
CA ASN A 190 -1.03 21.33 -15.39
C ASN A 190 0.48 21.26 -15.59
N GLU A 191 1.03 22.21 -16.34
CA GLU A 191 2.44 22.55 -16.20
C GLU A 191 2.59 23.29 -14.86
N THR A 192 3.42 22.73 -13.99
CA THR A 192 3.74 23.30 -12.69
C THR A 192 5.16 23.84 -12.68
N ASP A 193 5.41 24.90 -11.92
CA ASP A 193 6.77 25.35 -11.65
C ASP A 193 7.48 24.43 -10.64
N ASN A 194 8.72 24.78 -10.28
CA ASN A 194 9.51 24.05 -9.30
C ASN A 194 8.89 24.01 -7.89
N THR A 195 7.93 24.89 -7.59
CA THR A 195 7.18 24.90 -6.31
C THR A 195 5.91 24.05 -6.36
N GLY A 196 5.60 23.46 -7.52
CA GLY A 196 4.35 22.71 -7.74
C GLY A 196 3.15 23.61 -8.03
N LYS A 197 3.35 24.92 -8.17
CA LYS A 197 2.27 25.85 -8.54
C LYS A 197 1.96 25.69 -10.02
N THR A 198 0.68 25.53 -10.37
CA THR A 198 0.21 25.55 -11.76
C THR A 198 0.58 26.89 -12.40
N ILE A 199 1.42 26.83 -13.42
CA ILE A 199 1.76 28.00 -14.25
C ILE A 199 0.95 28.02 -15.54
N LYS A 200 0.48 26.87 -16.01
CA LYS A 200 -0.31 26.74 -17.24
C LYS A 200 -1.13 25.45 -17.23
N GLN A 201 -2.42 25.57 -17.50
CA GLN A 201 -3.30 24.42 -17.72
C GLN A 201 -3.16 23.94 -19.17
N THR A 202 -3.07 22.63 -19.37
CA THR A 202 -2.98 22.02 -20.70
C THR A 202 -4.34 22.14 -21.38
N SER A 203 -4.40 22.93 -22.46
CA SER A 203 -5.64 23.13 -23.21
C SER A 203 -5.98 21.92 -24.09
N ARG A 204 -7.27 21.76 -24.45
CA ARG A 204 -7.74 20.69 -25.37
C ARG A 204 -7.09 20.78 -26.75
N ARG A 205 -6.79 22.00 -27.21
CA ARG A 205 -6.00 22.24 -28.43
C ARG A 205 -4.59 21.69 -28.29
N GLU A 206 -3.96 21.85 -27.13
CA GLU A 206 -2.64 21.28 -26.87
C GLU A 206 -2.69 19.75 -26.78
N ILE A 207 -3.71 19.17 -26.14
CA ILE A 207 -3.92 17.72 -26.16
C ILE A 207 -4.06 17.21 -27.60
N SER A 208 -4.83 17.90 -28.44
CA SER A 208 -4.97 17.56 -29.86
C SER A 208 -3.63 17.64 -30.60
N ASN A 209 -2.82 18.67 -30.32
CA ASN A 209 -1.48 18.81 -30.88
C ASN A 209 -0.52 17.72 -30.39
N ILE A 210 -0.64 17.28 -29.14
CA ILE A 210 0.13 16.18 -28.56
C ILE A 210 -0.25 14.86 -29.26
N MET A 211 -1.55 14.60 -29.47
CA MET A 211 -2.01 13.44 -30.25
C MET A 211 -1.47 13.48 -31.68
N ASN A 212 -1.54 14.63 -32.35
CA ASN A 212 -0.97 14.83 -33.68
C ASN A 212 0.54 14.56 -33.68
N TYR A 213 1.27 15.08 -32.68
CA TYR A 213 2.69 14.81 -32.53
C TYR A 213 2.96 13.31 -32.43
N VAL A 214 2.30 12.59 -31.52
CA VAL A 214 2.49 11.15 -31.30
C VAL A 214 2.17 10.34 -32.56
N TYR A 215 0.98 10.56 -33.16
CA TYR A 215 0.46 9.67 -34.20
C TYR A 215 0.85 10.07 -35.63
N LEU A 216 1.16 11.35 -35.90
CA LEU A 216 1.44 11.83 -37.25
C LEU A 216 2.85 12.36 -37.44
N GLN A 217 3.44 13.02 -36.44
CA GLN A 217 4.78 13.62 -36.58
C GLN A 217 5.89 12.68 -36.12
N ALA A 218 5.62 11.94 -35.05
CA ALA A 218 6.56 11.06 -34.38
C ALA A 218 6.23 9.57 -34.60
N TRP A 219 5.47 9.26 -35.64
CA TRP A 219 5.06 7.88 -35.99
C TRP A 219 6.25 6.93 -36.24
N ASN A 220 7.39 7.47 -36.67
CA ASN A 220 8.63 6.73 -36.89
C ASN A 220 9.50 6.61 -35.63
N ARG A 221 9.10 7.20 -34.51
CA ARG A 221 9.80 7.08 -33.23
C ARG A 221 9.43 5.79 -32.55
N ARG A 222 10.44 4.97 -32.25
CA ARG A 222 10.21 3.66 -31.63
C ARG A 222 9.53 3.77 -30.26
N GLU A 223 9.82 4.83 -29.52
CA GLU A 223 9.27 5.10 -28.20
C GLU A 223 7.73 5.27 -28.24
N PHE A 224 7.20 5.75 -29.36
CA PHE A 224 5.77 5.96 -29.61
C PHE A 224 5.17 4.93 -30.55
N GLN A 225 5.80 3.76 -30.71
CA GLN A 225 5.22 2.68 -31.50
C GLN A 225 4.46 1.67 -30.65
N GLY A 226 4.38 1.83 -29.32
CA GLY A 226 3.68 0.86 -28.47
C GLY A 226 4.17 -0.59 -28.68
N GLU A 227 3.25 -1.54 -28.56
CA GLU A 227 3.49 -2.99 -28.72
C GLU A 227 3.12 -3.45 -30.14
N ILE A 228 4.10 -4.00 -30.86
CA ILE A 228 4.00 -4.66 -32.17
C ILE A 228 3.74 -6.16 -31.91
N PRO A 229 2.60 -6.70 -32.39
CA PRO A 229 2.28 -8.12 -32.25
C PRO A 229 3.29 -9.03 -32.98
N ASP A 230 3.59 -10.18 -32.40
CA ASP A 230 4.56 -11.20 -32.87
C ASP A 230 4.15 -11.93 -34.17
N SER A 231 3.02 -11.59 -34.80
CA SER A 231 2.55 -12.34 -35.97
C SER A 231 3.15 -11.80 -37.28
N ALA A 232 4.02 -12.60 -37.90
CA ALA A 232 4.59 -12.39 -39.24
C ALA A 232 3.56 -12.20 -40.38
N SER A 233 2.27 -12.41 -40.10
CA SER A 233 1.15 -12.23 -41.04
C SER A 233 0.49 -10.85 -41.01
N VAL A 234 0.79 -10.01 -40.00
CA VAL A 234 0.29 -8.62 -39.95
C VAL A 234 1.41 -7.73 -40.47
N LYS A 235 1.14 -7.01 -41.57
CA LYS A 235 2.10 -6.03 -42.12
C LYS A 235 2.62 -5.14 -40.98
N PRO A 236 3.92 -4.80 -40.93
CA PRO A 236 4.52 -3.95 -39.90
C PRO A 236 4.10 -2.48 -40.09
N SER A 237 2.80 -2.24 -40.19
CA SER A 237 2.21 -0.95 -40.41
C SER A 237 2.02 -0.30 -39.04
N GLY A 238 3.14 0.18 -38.48
CA GLY A 238 3.25 1.02 -37.27
C GLY A 238 2.30 0.64 -36.13
N ALA A 239 2.78 -0.08 -35.12
CA ALA A 239 2.05 -0.11 -33.87
C ALA A 239 2.05 1.30 -33.26
N TYR A 240 1.03 1.63 -32.46
CA TYR A 240 0.93 2.90 -31.76
C TYR A 240 0.47 2.68 -30.32
N PRO A 241 0.68 3.64 -29.40
CA PRO A 241 0.17 3.55 -28.05
C PRO A 241 -1.36 3.61 -28.13
N VAL A 242 -2.01 2.55 -27.66
CA VAL A 242 -3.47 2.43 -27.70
C VAL A 242 -4.12 2.84 -26.38
N ASN A 243 -3.31 3.28 -25.41
CA ASN A 243 -3.78 3.73 -24.11
C ASN A 243 -3.47 5.21 -23.88
N TRP A 244 -4.41 5.93 -23.27
CA TRP A 244 -4.23 7.32 -22.85
C TRP A 244 -4.55 7.50 -21.37
N ASP A 245 -3.78 8.35 -20.72
CA ASP A 245 -3.88 8.63 -19.31
C ASP A 245 -4.08 10.13 -19.09
N PHE A 246 -5.33 10.46 -18.79
CA PHE A 246 -5.83 11.76 -18.39
C PHE A 246 -6.08 11.78 -16.87
N SER A 247 -5.26 11.11 -16.06
CA SER A 247 -5.51 10.99 -14.61
C SER A 247 -5.46 12.29 -13.80
N GLU A 248 -4.99 13.38 -14.39
CA GLU A 248 -5.11 14.74 -13.82
C GLU A 248 -6.23 15.55 -14.48
N ASN A 249 -6.84 15.01 -15.52
CA ASN A 249 -7.88 15.57 -16.37
C ASN A 249 -9.16 14.72 -16.25
N ASN A 250 -10.20 15.05 -17.01
CA ASN A 250 -11.46 14.30 -16.99
C ASN A 250 -11.94 13.91 -18.40
N GLN A 251 -13.09 13.23 -18.48
CA GLN A 251 -13.72 12.87 -19.76
C GLN A 251 -14.03 14.09 -20.62
N TRP A 252 -14.29 15.22 -19.98
CA TRP A 252 -14.57 16.46 -20.68
C TRP A 252 -13.32 16.99 -21.42
N ASP A 253 -12.11 16.78 -20.89
CA ASP A 253 -10.85 17.10 -21.58
C ASP A 253 -10.52 16.14 -22.72
N PHE A 254 -11.02 14.90 -22.66
CA PHE A 254 -10.89 13.94 -23.76
C PHE A 254 -11.94 14.19 -24.86
N ASN A 255 -13.15 14.60 -24.49
CA ASN A 255 -14.09 15.19 -25.43
C ASN A 255 -13.57 16.54 -25.92
N ASN A 256 -14.02 17.00 -27.09
CA ASN A 256 -13.52 18.23 -27.74
C ASN A 256 -12.05 18.20 -28.18
N VAL A 257 -11.37 17.06 -28.07
CA VAL A 257 -10.06 16.81 -28.67
C VAL A 257 -10.24 16.28 -30.08
N VAL A 258 -9.50 16.85 -31.03
CA VAL A 258 -9.45 16.32 -32.40
C VAL A 258 -8.42 15.19 -32.43
N ILE A 259 -8.91 13.95 -32.47
CA ILE A 259 -8.08 12.77 -32.65
C ILE A 259 -7.72 12.68 -34.15
N PRO A 260 -6.43 12.68 -34.53
CA PRO A 260 -6.06 12.53 -35.94
C PRO A 260 -6.50 11.17 -36.48
N ASP A 261 -6.60 11.03 -37.79
CA ASP A 261 -6.75 9.71 -38.41
C ASP A 261 -5.45 8.93 -38.21
N ILE A 262 -5.52 7.85 -37.42
CA ILE A 262 -4.36 7.02 -37.08
C ILE A 262 -4.33 5.82 -38.04
N PRO A 263 -3.35 5.72 -38.95
CA PRO A 263 -3.26 4.60 -39.88
C PRO A 263 -3.11 3.27 -39.12
N ASN A 264 -3.85 2.23 -39.49
CA ASN A 264 -3.78 0.89 -38.88
C ASN A 264 -4.22 0.80 -37.41
N PHE A 265 -4.87 1.83 -36.89
CA PHE A 265 -5.52 1.78 -35.58
C PHE A 265 -6.80 0.94 -35.71
N GLU A 266 -6.74 -0.33 -35.32
CA GLU A 266 -7.84 -1.29 -35.48
C GLU A 266 -9.12 -0.72 -34.84
N ASN A 267 -10.15 -0.53 -35.66
CA ASN A 267 -11.45 0.06 -35.29
C ASN A 267 -11.43 1.53 -34.80
N GLY A 268 -10.29 2.22 -34.84
CA GLY A 268 -10.19 3.63 -34.47
C GLY A 268 -10.48 3.91 -32.99
N LYS A 269 -10.19 2.96 -32.09
CA LYS A 269 -10.51 3.04 -30.67
C LYS A 269 -9.30 2.81 -29.76
N PHE A 270 -9.23 3.55 -28.67
CA PHE A 270 -8.30 3.34 -27.57
C PHE A 270 -8.72 2.13 -26.74
N THR A 271 -7.74 1.32 -26.34
CA THR A 271 -7.97 0.14 -25.51
C THR A 271 -8.25 0.54 -24.07
N LYS A 272 -7.45 1.46 -23.51
CA LYS A 272 -7.66 2.00 -22.15
C LYS A 272 -7.57 3.51 -22.14
N VAL A 273 -8.52 4.15 -21.47
CA VAL A 273 -8.43 5.58 -21.14
C VAL A 273 -8.54 5.74 -19.63
N TYR A 274 -7.56 6.38 -19.01
CA TYR A 274 -7.56 6.66 -17.57
C TYR A 274 -8.01 8.10 -17.33
N TYR A 275 -8.86 8.34 -16.34
CA TYR A 275 -9.28 9.66 -15.89
C TYR A 275 -8.94 9.90 -14.42
N SER A 276 -9.15 11.15 -13.98
CA SER A 276 -9.07 11.57 -12.59
C SER A 276 -9.79 10.62 -11.64
N PRO A 277 -9.32 10.47 -10.40
CA PRO A 277 -10.01 9.67 -9.40
C PRO A 277 -11.48 10.05 -9.23
N LEU A 278 -12.30 9.04 -8.91
CA LEU A 278 -13.66 9.29 -8.45
C LEU A 278 -13.59 10.05 -7.13
N VAL A 279 -14.27 11.21 -7.05
CA VAL A 279 -14.35 11.99 -5.81
C VAL A 279 -15.61 11.57 -5.09
N ASN A 280 -15.48 10.86 -3.96
CA ASN A 280 -16.60 10.27 -3.22
C ASN A 280 -17.54 9.39 -4.07
N GLY A 281 -16.95 8.60 -4.97
CA GLY A 281 -17.68 7.74 -5.90
C GLY A 281 -18.21 8.45 -7.14
N ILE A 282 -17.98 9.76 -7.28
CA ILE A 282 -18.52 10.55 -8.38
C ILE A 282 -17.46 10.69 -9.45
N ALA A 283 -17.79 10.29 -10.68
CA ALA A 283 -16.96 10.66 -11.82
C ALA A 283 -17.10 12.15 -12.09
N ALA A 284 -16.02 12.78 -12.58
CA ALA A 284 -16.10 14.11 -13.13
C ALA A 284 -17.30 14.22 -14.11
N PRO A 285 -18.03 15.34 -14.09
CA PRO A 285 -19.30 15.43 -14.78
C PRO A 285 -19.09 15.34 -16.28
N LEU A 286 -19.99 14.63 -16.96
CA LEU A 286 -20.10 14.64 -18.41
C LEU A 286 -20.85 15.92 -18.81
N ASP A 287 -20.09 16.95 -19.16
CA ASP A 287 -20.62 18.23 -19.66
C ASP A 287 -21.07 18.08 -21.11
N LEU A 288 -22.38 18.06 -21.31
CA LEU A 288 -23.00 18.00 -22.61
C LEU A 288 -23.27 19.40 -23.18
N GLN A 289 -23.48 20.40 -22.32
CA GLN A 289 -23.80 21.76 -22.77
C GLN A 289 -22.71 22.34 -23.67
N HIS A 290 -21.46 22.05 -23.35
CA HIS A 290 -20.32 22.55 -24.11
C HIS A 290 -19.76 21.52 -25.10
N LEU A 291 -20.36 20.33 -25.23
CA LEU A 291 -19.86 19.24 -26.06
C LEU A 291 -19.92 19.58 -27.57
N ILE A 292 -18.75 19.72 -28.18
CA ILE A 292 -18.54 19.96 -29.62
C ILE A 292 -18.09 18.68 -30.32
N VAL A 293 -17.06 17.98 -29.77
CA VAL A 293 -16.55 16.70 -30.31
C VAL A 293 -16.75 15.60 -29.28
N ASP A 294 -17.42 14.54 -29.69
CA ASP A 294 -17.73 13.39 -28.85
C ASP A 294 -16.80 12.22 -29.14
N ASN A 295 -15.88 11.98 -28.22
CA ASN A 295 -14.91 10.90 -28.30
C ASN A 295 -15.31 9.69 -27.43
N THR A 296 -16.50 9.68 -26.82
CA THR A 296 -16.91 8.56 -25.95
C THR A 296 -16.95 7.22 -26.69
N SER A 297 -17.25 7.22 -27.99
CA SER A 297 -17.24 6.03 -28.85
C SER A 297 -15.83 5.57 -29.26
N LYS A 298 -14.82 6.41 -29.03
CA LYS A 298 -13.41 6.13 -29.36
C LYS A 298 -12.70 5.32 -28.28
N VAL A 299 -13.41 4.85 -27.26
CA VAL A 299 -12.89 3.92 -26.26
C VAL A 299 -13.49 2.54 -26.51
N ASP A 300 -12.62 1.56 -26.71
CA ASP A 300 -13.02 0.17 -26.84
C ASP A 300 -13.42 -0.37 -25.46
N TYR A 301 -14.44 -1.22 -25.44
CA TYR A 301 -14.90 -1.84 -24.21
C TYR A 301 -15.47 -3.22 -24.50
N ARG A 302 -15.29 -4.11 -23.54
CA ARG A 302 -15.91 -5.42 -23.55
C ARG A 302 -16.27 -5.80 -22.11
N LEU A 303 -17.54 -6.11 -21.88
CA LEU A 303 -17.99 -6.54 -20.57
C LEU A 303 -17.22 -7.80 -20.14
N GLY A 304 -16.67 -7.78 -18.93
CA GLY A 304 -15.81 -8.84 -18.39
C GLY A 304 -14.33 -8.73 -18.78
N ASP A 305 -13.96 -7.89 -19.74
CA ASP A 305 -12.56 -7.64 -20.09
C ASP A 305 -12.02 -6.45 -19.30
N VAL A 306 -11.29 -6.75 -18.22
CA VAL A 306 -10.67 -5.74 -17.35
C VAL A 306 -9.52 -4.99 -18.02
N ASN A 307 -9.14 -5.36 -19.25
CA ASN A 307 -8.13 -4.66 -20.01
C ASN A 307 -8.70 -3.64 -21.00
N LYS A 308 -10.03 -3.44 -21.04
CA LYS A 308 -10.66 -2.52 -21.97
C LYS A 308 -11.62 -1.55 -21.28
N GLY A 309 -11.63 -0.31 -21.74
CA GLY A 309 -12.60 0.70 -21.33
C GLY A 309 -11.99 1.93 -20.65
N ILE A 310 -12.83 2.59 -19.86
CA ILE A 310 -12.49 3.75 -19.05
C ILE A 310 -12.13 3.30 -17.64
N PHE A 311 -11.04 3.83 -17.14
CA PHE A 311 -10.49 3.57 -15.82
C PHE A 311 -10.37 4.89 -15.05
N PHE A 312 -10.54 4.86 -13.74
CA PHE A 312 -10.28 6.01 -12.87
C PHE A 312 -9.05 5.71 -12.04
N ARG A 313 -8.12 6.65 -11.87
CA ARG A 313 -6.96 6.42 -10.98
C ARG A 313 -7.34 6.56 -9.51
N SER A 314 -6.53 6.02 -8.60
CA SER A 314 -6.59 6.36 -7.18
C SER A 314 -5.79 7.63 -6.90
N LYS A 315 -6.00 8.27 -5.75
CA LYS A 315 -5.18 9.42 -5.31
C LYS A 315 -3.68 9.09 -5.26
N ASP A 316 -3.32 7.83 -5.06
CA ASP A 316 -1.92 7.35 -5.02
C ASP A 316 -1.33 7.08 -6.41
N GLY A 317 -2.04 7.40 -7.49
CA GLY A 317 -1.60 7.16 -8.86
C GLY A 317 -1.72 5.70 -9.32
N GLY A 318 -2.33 4.81 -8.52
CA GLY A 318 -2.75 3.47 -8.97
C GLY A 318 -4.01 3.53 -9.82
N VAL A 319 -4.46 2.40 -10.36
CA VAL A 319 -5.81 2.29 -10.90
C VAL A 319 -6.77 2.11 -9.72
N ALA A 320 -7.86 2.87 -9.66
CA ALA A 320 -8.89 2.65 -8.66
C ALA A 320 -9.38 1.20 -8.77
N GLY A 321 -9.60 0.55 -7.63
CA GLY A 321 -10.20 -0.78 -7.64
C GLY A 321 -11.52 -0.72 -8.40
N ALA A 322 -11.77 -1.71 -9.28
CA ALA A 322 -13.09 -1.87 -9.88
C ALA A 322 -14.15 -1.80 -8.76
N ALA A 323 -15.34 -1.29 -9.06
CA ALA A 323 -16.42 -1.31 -8.08
C ALA A 323 -16.75 -2.77 -7.78
N GLY A 324 -16.12 -3.31 -6.74
CA GLY A 324 -16.29 -4.68 -6.30
C GLY A 324 -17.73 -4.93 -5.89
N GLU A 325 -18.09 -6.19 -5.75
CA GLU A 325 -19.39 -6.58 -5.19
C GLU A 325 -19.57 -5.88 -3.84
N GLY A 326 -20.49 -4.90 -3.77
CA GLY A 326 -20.79 -4.14 -2.56
C GLY A 326 -20.21 -2.72 -2.45
N VAL A 327 -19.41 -2.21 -3.40
CA VAL A 327 -18.99 -0.79 -3.43
C VAL A 327 -20.07 0.04 -4.14
N SER A 328 -21.11 0.40 -3.39
CA SER A 328 -22.48 0.56 -3.89
C SER A 328 -22.90 1.96 -4.36
N GLN A 329 -22.01 2.92 -4.66
CA GLN A 329 -22.44 4.32 -4.91
C GLN A 329 -21.74 5.05 -6.05
N ASN A 330 -21.02 4.39 -6.96
CA ASN A 330 -20.36 5.15 -8.02
C ASN A 330 -21.34 5.63 -9.08
N TYR A 331 -21.33 6.93 -9.42
CA TYR A 331 -22.22 7.46 -10.46
C TYR A 331 -21.57 8.45 -11.42
N LEU A 332 -22.14 8.47 -12.63
CA LEU A 332 -21.89 9.50 -13.64
C LEU A 332 -22.85 10.66 -13.41
N ARG A 333 -22.33 11.88 -13.20
CA ARG A 333 -23.13 13.10 -13.26
C ARG A 333 -23.14 13.62 -14.69
N VAL A 334 -24.32 13.94 -15.22
CA VAL A 334 -24.47 14.62 -16.52
C VAL A 334 -24.91 16.06 -16.26
N ILE A 335 -24.29 17.03 -16.96
CA ILE A 335 -24.70 18.43 -16.86
C ILE A 335 -25.06 18.98 -18.23
N GLY A 336 -26.20 19.69 -18.29
CA GLY A 336 -26.64 20.36 -19.50
C GLY A 336 -27.20 19.44 -20.58
N THR A 337 -27.34 20.00 -21.78
CA THR A 337 -27.82 19.33 -23.02
C THR A 337 -26.99 19.88 -24.17
N SER A 338 -26.50 19.03 -25.07
CA SER A 338 -25.69 19.52 -26.20
C SER A 338 -26.54 20.09 -27.32
N SER A 339 -25.92 20.88 -28.20
CA SER A 339 -26.55 21.36 -29.43
C SER A 339 -26.87 20.23 -30.43
N ARG A 340 -26.36 19.01 -30.20
CA ARG A 340 -26.64 17.81 -31.02
C ARG A 340 -27.99 17.17 -30.69
N GLY A 341 -28.63 17.61 -29.60
CA GLY A 341 -29.95 17.17 -29.17
C GLY A 341 -29.96 15.89 -28.32
N LYS A 342 -31.11 15.64 -27.69
CA LYS A 342 -31.32 14.60 -26.66
C LYS A 342 -30.90 13.18 -27.08
N SER A 343 -31.10 12.81 -28.35
CA SER A 343 -30.73 11.47 -28.85
C SER A 343 -29.20 11.29 -28.89
N ALA A 344 -28.47 12.31 -29.33
CA ALA A 344 -27.01 12.30 -29.36
C ALA A 344 -26.40 12.35 -27.94
N ASP A 345 -27.03 13.13 -27.06
CA ASP A 345 -26.67 13.18 -25.63
C ASP A 345 -26.82 11.80 -24.98
N LEU A 346 -27.94 11.14 -25.22
CA LEU A 346 -28.16 9.77 -24.75
C LEU A 346 -27.09 8.81 -25.26
N GLN A 347 -26.75 8.86 -26.55
CA GLN A 347 -25.71 7.99 -27.10
C GLN A 347 -24.34 8.26 -26.46
N THR A 348 -24.01 9.53 -26.19
CA THR A 348 -22.79 9.93 -25.49
C THR A 348 -22.74 9.33 -24.08
N ILE A 349 -23.84 9.44 -23.33
CA ILE A 349 -23.99 8.86 -21.99
C ILE A 349 -23.80 7.35 -22.04
N LEU A 350 -24.51 6.66 -22.95
CA LEU A 350 -24.46 5.20 -23.09
C LEU A 350 -23.06 4.70 -23.46
N ASN A 351 -22.38 5.35 -24.41
CA ASN A 351 -21.00 5.03 -24.77
C ASN A 351 -20.08 5.13 -23.55
N TYR A 352 -20.21 6.23 -22.79
CA TYR A 352 -19.38 6.45 -21.60
C TYR A 352 -19.63 5.39 -20.52
N VAL A 353 -20.88 5.13 -20.13
CA VAL A 353 -21.15 4.17 -19.04
C VAL A 353 -20.82 2.73 -19.44
N ASN A 354 -20.92 2.40 -20.72
CA ASN A 354 -20.48 1.12 -21.25
C ASN A 354 -18.96 0.99 -21.22
N ALA A 355 -18.23 2.03 -21.60
CA ALA A 355 -16.78 2.02 -21.50
C ALA A 355 -16.31 2.02 -20.02
N ALA A 356 -17.03 2.69 -19.13
CA ALA A 356 -16.76 2.76 -17.69
C ALA A 356 -17.48 1.67 -16.87
N TRP A 357 -17.89 0.56 -17.51
CA TRP A 357 -18.74 -0.48 -16.91
C TRP A 357 -18.18 -1.07 -15.62
N GLN A 358 -16.86 -1.05 -15.44
CA GLN A 358 -16.17 -1.58 -14.27
C GLN A 358 -16.42 -0.73 -13.01
N TYR A 359 -16.76 0.56 -13.19
CA TYR A 359 -16.74 1.56 -12.12
C TYR A 359 -18.10 2.18 -11.87
N ILE A 360 -18.82 2.58 -12.92
CA ILE A 360 -20.07 3.32 -12.79
C ILE A 360 -21.24 2.36 -12.55
N ARG A 361 -22.07 2.67 -11.55
CA ARG A 361 -23.26 1.86 -11.18
C ARG A 361 -24.55 2.66 -11.22
N ASN A 362 -24.49 3.99 -11.12
CA ASN A 362 -25.68 4.84 -11.20
C ASN A 362 -25.44 6.05 -12.12
N ILE A 363 -26.49 6.74 -12.51
CA ILE A 363 -26.42 7.92 -13.39
C ILE A 363 -27.28 9.03 -12.81
N ASP A 364 -26.75 10.23 -12.72
CA ASP A 364 -27.46 11.42 -12.26
C ASP A 364 -27.68 12.39 -13.42
N LEU A 365 -28.93 12.43 -13.89
CA LEU A 365 -29.44 13.25 -14.99
C LEU A 365 -30.27 14.44 -14.48
N ARG A 366 -30.27 14.74 -13.18
CA ARG A 366 -30.99 15.90 -12.63
C ARG A 366 -30.35 17.21 -13.08
N ASP A 367 -31.13 18.29 -13.06
CA ASP A 367 -30.59 19.63 -13.26
C ASP A 367 -29.50 19.92 -12.20
N TYR A 368 -28.39 20.52 -12.61
CA TYR A 368 -27.28 20.88 -11.73
C TYR A 368 -27.20 22.40 -11.55
N ASN A 369 -27.02 22.86 -10.32
CA ASN A 369 -26.79 24.26 -10.00
C ASN A 369 -25.34 24.43 -9.58
N ASP A 370 -24.58 25.28 -10.24
CA ASP A 370 -23.23 25.60 -9.79
C ASP A 370 -23.24 26.56 -8.58
N ASN A 371 -22.06 26.84 -8.02
CA ASN A 371 -21.87 27.78 -6.92
C ASN A 371 -22.19 29.24 -7.27
N LYS A 372 -22.35 29.59 -8.56
CA LYS A 372 -22.73 30.91 -9.05
C LYS A 372 -24.25 31.02 -9.28
N GLY A 373 -25.01 29.93 -9.06
CA GLY A 373 -26.44 29.87 -9.32
C GLY A 373 -26.81 29.60 -10.79
N THR A 374 -25.83 29.26 -11.64
CA THR A 374 -26.08 28.84 -13.02
C THR A 374 -26.75 27.46 -13.01
N VAL A 375 -27.90 27.35 -13.68
CA VAL A 375 -28.67 26.11 -13.79
C VAL A 375 -28.34 25.41 -15.11
N TYR A 376 -27.70 24.24 -15.02
CA TYR A 376 -27.39 23.36 -16.13
C TYR A 376 -28.52 22.36 -16.32
N LYS A 377 -29.40 22.65 -17.28
CA LYS A 377 -30.62 21.87 -17.53
C LYS A 377 -30.37 20.64 -18.39
N THR A 378 -30.86 19.49 -17.96
CA THR A 378 -30.84 18.26 -18.77
C THR A 378 -32.16 18.05 -19.52
N ALA A 379 -32.11 17.24 -20.57
CA ALA A 379 -33.28 16.86 -21.38
C ALA A 379 -34.06 15.63 -20.83
N PHE A 380 -33.69 15.11 -19.65
CA PHE A 380 -34.25 13.90 -19.04
C PHE A 380 -35.03 14.27 -17.77
N ARG A 381 -36.26 14.76 -17.94
CA ARG A 381 -37.06 15.38 -16.86
C ARG A 381 -38.21 14.51 -16.40
N GLU A 382 -38.72 13.68 -17.30
CA GLU A 382 -39.87 12.82 -17.07
C GLU A 382 -39.45 11.35 -17.04
N GLU A 383 -40.25 10.51 -16.36
CA GLU A 383 -39.96 9.08 -16.27
C GLU A 383 -39.88 8.41 -17.64
N LYS A 384 -40.75 8.82 -18.57
CA LYS A 384 -40.75 8.32 -19.96
C LYS A 384 -39.41 8.55 -20.66
N ASP A 385 -38.66 9.58 -20.26
CA ASP A 385 -37.35 9.91 -20.84
C ASP A 385 -36.28 8.89 -20.45
N VAL A 386 -36.40 8.31 -19.26
CA VAL A 386 -35.43 7.34 -18.71
C VAL A 386 -35.88 5.90 -18.85
N ALA A 387 -37.19 5.64 -18.79
CA ALA A 387 -37.77 4.30 -18.86
C ALA A 387 -37.76 3.71 -20.28
N ALA A 388 -37.75 4.55 -21.32
CA ALA A 388 -37.66 4.11 -22.71
C ALA A 388 -36.25 3.67 -23.13
N ILE A 389 -35.24 3.88 -22.29
CA ILE A 389 -33.84 3.63 -22.60
C ILE A 389 -33.45 2.20 -22.18
N SER A 390 -32.77 1.48 -23.07
CA SER A 390 -32.14 0.20 -22.74
C SER A 390 -30.82 0.42 -22.00
N TRP A 391 -30.91 0.62 -20.68
CA TRP A 391 -29.73 0.84 -19.83
C TRP A 391 -28.87 -0.43 -19.69
N PRO A 392 -27.53 -0.32 -19.65
CA PRO A 392 -26.64 -1.45 -19.41
C PRO A 392 -26.94 -2.16 -18.07
N ARG A 393 -26.75 -3.48 -18.02
CA ARG A 393 -26.99 -4.29 -16.80
C ARG A 393 -26.12 -3.90 -15.60
N THR A 394 -25.07 -3.12 -15.84
CA THR A 394 -24.19 -2.56 -14.81
C THR A 394 -24.76 -1.33 -14.13
N ILE A 395 -25.82 -0.72 -14.68
CA ILE A 395 -26.46 0.47 -14.13
C ILE A 395 -27.69 0.06 -13.30
N GLY A 396 -27.71 0.42 -12.02
CA GLY A 396 -28.80 0.15 -11.08
C GLY A 396 -29.83 1.28 -11.03
N TYR A 397 -29.40 2.50 -10.69
CA TYR A 397 -30.30 3.63 -10.50
C TYR A 397 -29.99 4.80 -11.44
N ILE A 398 -31.06 5.46 -11.89
CA ILE A 398 -31.00 6.69 -12.69
C ILE A 398 -31.78 7.78 -11.95
N TYR A 399 -31.10 8.85 -11.57
CA TYR A 399 -31.70 10.01 -10.92
C TYR A 399 -32.05 11.05 -11.98
N TYR A 400 -33.25 11.62 -11.94
CA TYR A 400 -33.73 12.53 -12.98
C TYR A 400 -34.76 13.53 -12.44
N GLY A 401 -35.02 14.61 -13.19
CA GLY A 401 -35.97 15.66 -12.83
C GLY A 401 -35.78 16.20 -11.40
N ASP A 402 -36.90 16.43 -10.70
CA ASP A 402 -36.92 16.93 -9.30
C ASP A 402 -36.64 15.81 -8.29
N ASN A 403 -35.41 15.28 -8.29
CA ASN A 403 -34.95 14.23 -7.37
C ASN A 403 -35.70 12.89 -7.48
N LYS A 404 -36.22 12.57 -8.66
CA LYS A 404 -36.87 11.27 -8.92
C LYS A 404 -35.80 10.21 -9.18
N VAL A 405 -36.16 8.95 -8.91
CA VAL A 405 -35.29 7.78 -9.09
C VAL A 405 -36.00 6.75 -9.95
N TYR A 406 -35.34 6.31 -11.02
CA TYR A 406 -35.77 5.19 -11.85
C TYR A 406 -34.83 4.01 -11.60
N HIS A 407 -35.40 2.83 -11.32
CA HIS A 407 -34.66 1.59 -11.13
C HIS A 407 -34.59 0.85 -12.46
N ASN A 408 -33.38 0.57 -12.94
CA ASN A 408 -33.19 -0.17 -14.18
C ASN A 408 -33.64 -1.63 -14.00
N PRO A 409 -34.70 -2.10 -14.68
CA PRO A 409 -35.20 -3.47 -14.53
C PRO A 409 -34.19 -4.52 -15.02
N ASN A 410 -33.20 -4.13 -15.83
CA ASN A 410 -32.16 -5.01 -16.34
C ASN A 410 -30.92 -5.08 -15.44
N ALA A 411 -30.89 -4.34 -14.33
CA ALA A 411 -29.74 -4.29 -13.44
C ALA A 411 -29.44 -5.66 -12.80
N HIS A 412 -28.16 -6.04 -12.75
CA HIS A 412 -27.76 -7.25 -12.04
C HIS A 412 -27.81 -7.02 -10.51
N ASN A 413 -28.48 -7.90 -9.76
CA ASN A 413 -28.70 -7.73 -8.30
C ASN A 413 -27.43 -7.50 -7.47
N ALA A 414 -26.30 -8.13 -7.82
CA ALA A 414 -25.01 -7.96 -7.16
C ALA A 414 -24.40 -6.55 -7.36
N ASN A 415 -24.93 -5.77 -8.31
CA ASN A 415 -24.46 -4.44 -8.68
C ASN A 415 -25.40 -3.32 -8.20
N LEU A 416 -26.47 -3.65 -7.46
CA LEU A 416 -27.42 -2.66 -6.98
C LEU A 416 -26.77 -1.78 -5.92
N GLY A 417 -26.69 -0.49 -6.24
CA GLY A 417 -26.28 0.53 -5.29
C GLY A 417 -27.29 0.76 -4.17
N SER A 418 -27.09 1.78 -3.35
CA SER A 418 -28.19 2.39 -2.58
C SER A 418 -29.00 3.31 -3.51
N SER A 419 -30.32 3.33 -3.35
CA SER A 419 -31.21 4.31 -3.99
C SER A 419 -31.09 5.73 -3.41
N GLY A 420 -30.19 5.93 -2.44
CA GLY A 420 -29.90 7.23 -1.85
C GLY A 420 -29.58 8.27 -2.92
N LEU A 421 -30.21 9.43 -2.81
CA LEU A 421 -29.97 10.54 -3.72
C LEU A 421 -28.55 11.09 -3.51
N PRO A 422 -27.74 11.19 -4.57
CA PRO A 422 -26.48 11.88 -4.47
C PRO A 422 -26.66 13.36 -4.12
N SER A 423 -25.69 13.96 -3.43
CA SER A 423 -25.73 15.40 -3.15
C SER A 423 -25.79 16.18 -4.47
N ASN A 424 -26.66 17.20 -4.49
CA ASN A 424 -26.79 18.17 -5.58
C ASN A 424 -26.31 19.56 -5.14
N ASP A 425 -25.42 19.62 -4.14
CA ASP A 425 -25.01 20.88 -3.55
C ASP A 425 -24.22 21.76 -4.54
N PRO A 426 -24.60 23.04 -4.69
CA PRO A 426 -23.88 23.99 -5.53
C PRO A 426 -22.48 24.22 -4.96
N GLY A 427 -21.46 23.84 -5.72
CA GLY A 427 -20.07 23.78 -5.25
C GLY A 427 -19.55 22.37 -5.00
N THR A 428 -20.22 21.36 -5.56
CA THR A 428 -19.66 20.02 -5.80
C THR A 428 -18.74 20.04 -7.03
N PHE A 429 -19.05 20.90 -8.00
CA PHE A 429 -18.28 21.13 -9.22
C PHE A 429 -18.19 22.64 -9.48
N ALA A 430 -17.01 23.18 -9.82
CA ALA A 430 -16.92 24.51 -10.42
C ALA A 430 -16.67 24.36 -11.92
N VAL A 431 -17.46 25.09 -12.69
CA VAL A 431 -17.24 25.28 -14.12
C VAL A 431 -16.51 26.62 -14.25
N ASP A 432 -15.27 26.60 -14.72
CA ASP A 432 -14.56 27.83 -15.01
C ASP A 432 -15.10 28.52 -16.28
N ASN A 433 -14.62 29.72 -16.58
CA ASN A 433 -15.09 30.49 -17.75
C ASN A 433 -14.66 29.88 -19.10
N LEU A 434 -13.82 28.83 -19.09
CA LEU A 434 -13.40 28.05 -20.26
C LEU A 434 -14.19 26.73 -20.38
N GLY A 435 -15.19 26.54 -19.52
CA GLY A 435 -16.00 25.34 -19.44
C GLY A 435 -15.27 24.16 -18.81
N ASN A 436 -14.11 24.35 -18.17
CA ASN A 436 -13.45 23.28 -17.43
C ASN A 436 -14.27 22.99 -16.18
N THR A 437 -14.73 21.75 -16.07
CA THR A 437 -15.42 21.24 -14.89
C THR A 437 -14.40 20.64 -13.94
N GLU A 438 -14.00 21.41 -12.95
CA GLU A 438 -13.15 20.93 -11.86
C GLU A 438 -14.04 20.61 -10.65
N ILE A 439 -13.78 19.48 -9.99
CA ILE A 439 -14.45 19.14 -8.73
C ILE A 439 -13.81 20.00 -7.64
N PHE A 440 -14.33 21.21 -7.45
CA PHE A 440 -14.01 22.04 -6.29
C PHE A 440 -15.04 21.80 -5.20
N GLY A 441 -14.57 21.65 -3.96
CA GLY A 441 -15.41 21.49 -2.78
C GLY A 441 -15.24 20.13 -2.12
N ASP A 442 -15.04 20.13 -0.80
CA ASP A 442 -15.21 18.93 0.01
C ASP A 442 -16.69 18.52 -0.09
N ILE A 443 -17.02 17.63 -1.03
CA ILE A 443 -18.32 16.96 -1.04
C ILE A 443 -18.38 16.20 0.28
N LYS A 444 -19.10 16.75 1.26
CA LYS A 444 -19.19 16.12 2.58
C LYS A 444 -20.08 14.89 2.41
N PRO A 445 -19.57 13.68 2.66
CA PRO A 445 -20.42 12.50 2.72
C PRO A 445 -21.61 12.75 3.64
N SER A 446 -22.81 12.33 3.22
CA SER A 446 -23.97 12.40 4.09
C SER A 446 -23.88 11.32 5.17
N ARG A 447 -24.24 11.67 6.40
CA ARG A 447 -24.26 10.73 7.51
C ARG A 447 -25.43 9.76 7.32
N VAL A 448 -25.14 8.48 7.16
CA VAL A 448 -26.10 7.37 6.96
C VAL A 448 -26.20 6.42 8.17
N GLY A 449 -25.28 6.56 9.13
CA GLY A 449 -25.20 5.75 10.36
C GLY A 449 -25.20 6.59 11.64
N ASN A 450 -25.21 5.92 12.80
CA ASN A 450 -25.15 6.55 14.13
C ASN A 450 -24.34 5.71 15.13
N VAL A 451 -23.23 5.14 14.68
CA VAL A 451 -22.30 4.40 15.53
C VAL A 451 -21.50 5.41 16.37
N PRO A 452 -21.52 5.34 17.72
CA PRO A 452 -20.99 6.40 18.60
C PRO A 452 -19.47 6.39 18.82
N SER A 453 -18.71 5.63 18.04
CA SER A 453 -17.24 5.57 18.13
C SER A 453 -16.60 6.62 17.21
N LYS A 454 -15.55 7.31 17.68
CA LYS A 454 -14.84 8.34 16.89
C LYS A 454 -14.34 7.81 15.55
N ALA A 455 -13.82 6.58 15.53
CA ALA A 455 -13.35 5.92 14.31
C ALA A 455 -14.47 5.75 13.26
N PHE A 456 -15.71 5.52 13.72
CA PHE A 456 -16.89 5.38 12.87
C PHE A 456 -17.61 6.70 12.58
N ASP A 457 -17.41 7.75 13.37
CA ASP A 457 -18.13 9.01 13.24
C ASP A 457 -17.24 10.15 12.74
N SER A 458 -16.55 9.91 11.63
CA SER A 458 -15.71 10.91 10.98
C SER A 458 -15.64 10.70 9.47
N ILE A 459 -15.59 11.82 8.73
CA ILE A 459 -15.38 11.82 7.29
C ILE A 459 -13.90 11.59 7.01
N ILE A 460 -13.61 10.60 6.18
CA ILE A 460 -12.26 10.28 5.70
C ILE A 460 -12.07 11.03 4.37
N LYS A 461 -11.23 12.06 4.37
CA LYS A 461 -10.91 12.91 3.22
C LYS A 461 -9.85 12.28 2.33
N ASN A 462 -8.86 11.63 2.93
CA ASN A 462 -7.74 11.02 2.23
C ASN A 462 -7.70 9.54 2.59
N PRO A 463 -8.27 8.63 1.77
CA PRO A 463 -8.17 7.20 2.04
C PRO A 463 -6.70 6.80 2.03
N SER A 464 -6.26 6.06 3.05
CA SER A 464 -4.90 5.54 3.15
C SER A 464 -4.54 4.73 1.90
N SER A 465 -3.25 4.64 1.59
CA SER A 465 -2.76 3.87 0.45
C SER A 465 -3.28 2.43 0.47
N SER A 466 -3.66 1.90 -0.69
CA SER A 466 -4.02 0.48 -0.85
C SER A 466 -2.98 -0.42 -0.16
N ALA A 467 -3.45 -1.51 0.48
CA ALA A 467 -2.57 -2.53 1.03
C ALA A 467 -1.48 -2.90 0.01
N GLN A 468 -0.21 -2.78 0.40
CA GLN A 468 0.89 -3.05 -0.54
C GLN A 468 0.84 -4.53 -0.95
N GLY A 469 0.90 -4.79 -2.26
CA GLY A 469 1.11 -6.14 -2.77
C GLY A 469 2.46 -6.69 -2.32
N ARG A 470 2.62 -8.02 -2.32
CA ARG A 470 3.92 -8.65 -2.03
C ARG A 470 5.00 -8.08 -2.96
N ASN A 471 5.87 -7.22 -2.42
CA ASN A 471 7.19 -6.96 -2.96
C ASN A 471 8.17 -8.00 -2.36
N GLY A 472 9.11 -8.52 -3.15
CA GLY A 472 10.08 -9.52 -2.70
C GLY A 472 11.09 -9.00 -1.67
N ASN A 473 10.96 -7.74 -1.22
CA ASN A 473 11.95 -7.12 -0.35
C ASN A 473 11.85 -7.70 1.07
N PRO A 474 12.98 -8.16 1.63
CA PRO A 474 13.03 -8.69 2.99
C PRO A 474 12.74 -7.60 4.03
N PHE A 475 12.32 -8.02 5.22
CA PHE A 475 12.28 -7.12 6.37
C PHE A 475 13.69 -6.90 6.93
N ILE A 476 13.92 -5.75 7.56
CA ILE A 476 15.21 -5.42 8.15
C ILE A 476 15.36 -6.18 9.48
N SER A 477 16.41 -6.99 9.57
CA SER A 477 16.82 -7.63 10.81
C SER A 477 17.71 -6.68 11.62
N VAL A 478 17.59 -6.69 12.94
CA VAL A 478 18.28 -5.71 13.81
C VAL A 478 19.80 -5.85 13.85
N ASN A 479 20.33 -6.97 13.36
CA ASN A 479 21.76 -7.28 13.29
C ASN A 479 22.37 -7.05 11.89
N THR A 480 21.64 -6.39 10.98
CA THR A 480 22.17 -6.07 9.64
C THR A 480 22.56 -4.59 9.54
N PRO A 481 23.47 -4.22 8.61
CA PRO A 481 23.87 -2.82 8.42
C PRO A 481 22.69 -1.88 8.10
N GLU A 482 21.68 -2.36 7.38
CA GLU A 482 20.49 -1.59 7.01
C GLU A 482 19.69 -1.11 8.23
N TYR A 483 19.75 -1.83 9.36
CA TYR A 483 19.09 -1.40 10.59
C TYR A 483 19.61 -0.05 11.08
N GLN A 484 20.89 0.27 10.85
CA GLN A 484 21.46 1.54 11.28
C GLN A 484 20.74 2.76 10.67
N ALA A 485 20.16 2.60 9.47
CA ALA A 485 19.44 3.68 8.77
C ALA A 485 18.00 3.89 9.27
N VAL A 486 17.45 2.94 10.03
CA VAL A 486 16.03 2.95 10.47
C VAL A 486 15.86 2.75 11.97
N GLN A 487 16.95 2.55 12.71
CA GLN A 487 16.91 2.37 14.15
C GLN A 487 16.28 3.58 14.86
N ASN A 488 15.51 3.30 15.90
CA ASN A 488 14.97 4.30 16.80
C ASN A 488 14.73 3.68 18.19
N GLU A 489 14.41 4.52 19.17
CA GLU A 489 14.23 4.09 20.57
C GLU A 489 13.05 3.11 20.73
N ILE A 490 11.98 3.23 19.93
CA ILE A 490 10.84 2.30 20.01
C ILE A 490 11.25 0.89 19.60
N TYR A 491 11.98 0.74 18.48
CA TYR A 491 12.51 -0.57 18.08
C TYR A 491 13.51 -1.11 19.09
N LYS A 492 14.28 -0.24 19.73
CA LYS A 492 15.20 -0.65 20.79
C LYS A 492 14.47 -1.26 21.97
N VAL A 493 13.46 -0.55 22.49
CA VAL A 493 12.62 -1.03 23.60
C VAL A 493 11.85 -2.29 23.20
N LEU A 494 11.29 -2.35 21.98
CA LEU A 494 10.62 -3.57 21.49
C LEU A 494 11.55 -4.78 21.49
N ASN A 495 12.81 -4.63 21.07
CA ASN A 495 13.76 -5.73 21.11
C ASN A 495 14.10 -6.17 22.53
N ASP A 496 14.19 -5.24 23.50
CA ASP A 496 14.42 -5.59 24.90
C ASP A 496 13.25 -6.39 25.49
N TYR A 497 12.00 -6.07 25.12
CA TYR A 497 10.81 -6.81 25.54
C TYR A 497 10.66 -8.17 24.85
N SER A 498 11.00 -8.26 23.56
CA SER A 498 10.71 -9.41 22.72
C SER A 498 11.80 -10.48 22.71
N GLN A 499 11.37 -11.73 22.57
CA GLN A 499 12.21 -12.91 22.39
C GLN A 499 11.49 -13.89 21.46
N ARG A 500 12.23 -14.73 20.75
CA ARG A 500 11.64 -15.90 20.11
C ARG A 500 11.30 -16.92 21.19
N ILE A 501 10.13 -17.53 21.09
CA ILE A 501 9.77 -18.72 21.86
C ILE A 501 9.73 -19.93 20.92
N ILE A 502 10.26 -21.05 21.38
CA ILE A 502 10.22 -22.34 20.69
C ILE A 502 9.64 -23.36 21.68
N VAL A 503 8.52 -23.97 21.31
CA VAL A 503 7.86 -25.04 22.04
C VAL A 503 8.19 -26.36 21.34
N ASN A 504 9.09 -27.11 21.94
CA ASN A 504 9.43 -28.45 21.49
C ASN A 504 8.41 -29.43 22.07
N THR A 505 7.85 -30.30 21.22
CA THR A 505 6.80 -31.24 21.62
C THR A 505 7.22 -32.68 21.34
N ASN A 506 6.58 -33.63 22.01
CA ASN A 506 6.72 -35.05 21.71
C ASN A 506 5.85 -35.51 20.52
N LYS A 507 5.10 -34.57 19.90
CA LYS A 507 4.28 -34.87 18.73
C LYS A 507 5.13 -34.93 17.47
N GLN A 508 4.78 -35.82 16.56
CA GLN A 508 5.41 -35.89 15.26
C GLN A 508 4.87 -34.78 14.34
N ASN A 509 5.77 -34.16 13.56
CA ASN A 509 5.40 -33.17 12.56
C ASN A 509 4.67 -33.83 11.38
N ILE A 510 3.54 -33.25 10.96
CA ILE A 510 2.70 -33.78 9.89
C ILE A 510 2.74 -32.82 8.70
N ASN A 511 3.02 -33.34 7.51
CA ASN A 511 2.96 -32.55 6.29
C ASN A 511 1.50 -32.07 6.07
N PRO A 512 1.26 -30.75 5.96
CA PRO A 512 -0.10 -30.22 5.90
C PRO A 512 -0.86 -30.62 4.62
N ILE A 513 -0.13 -30.96 3.54
CA ILE A 513 -0.68 -31.35 2.25
C ILE A 513 -0.98 -32.86 2.23
N THR A 514 0.02 -33.68 2.54
CA THR A 514 -0.13 -35.15 2.42
C THR A 514 -0.78 -35.80 3.63
N LYS A 515 -0.89 -35.07 4.75
CA LYS A 515 -1.31 -35.58 6.07
C LYS A 515 -0.47 -36.76 6.58
N ARG A 516 0.74 -36.92 6.03
CA ARG A 516 1.70 -37.96 6.45
C ARG A 516 2.75 -37.39 7.39
N PRO A 517 3.31 -38.22 8.29
CA PRO A 517 4.40 -37.77 9.13
C PRO A 517 5.67 -37.43 8.34
N ILE A 518 6.42 -36.46 8.83
CA ILE A 518 7.70 -36.03 8.26
C ILE A 518 8.83 -36.81 8.96
N PHE A 519 9.78 -37.28 8.16
CA PHE A 519 10.99 -37.96 8.62
C PHE A 519 12.23 -37.20 8.13
N ASP A 520 13.30 -37.20 8.92
CA ASP A 520 14.58 -36.63 8.54
C ASP A 520 15.33 -37.53 7.53
N SER A 521 16.53 -37.11 7.10
CA SER A 521 17.36 -37.89 6.17
C SER A 521 17.81 -39.26 6.71
N SER A 522 17.70 -39.47 8.02
CA SER A 522 18.02 -40.71 8.70
C SER A 522 16.79 -41.58 8.96
N GLY A 523 15.60 -41.15 8.51
CA GLY A 523 14.34 -41.87 8.70
C GLY A 523 13.74 -41.71 10.09
N ASN A 524 14.21 -40.76 10.92
CA ASN A 524 13.64 -40.50 12.23
C ASN A 524 12.46 -39.53 12.12
N PRO A 525 11.38 -39.73 12.91
CA PRO A 525 10.31 -38.75 13.07
C PRO A 525 10.83 -37.35 13.38
N VAL A 526 10.45 -36.36 12.57
CA VAL A 526 10.77 -34.96 12.89
C VAL A 526 9.80 -34.46 13.95
N PRO A 527 10.28 -33.94 15.10
CA PRO A 527 9.39 -33.37 16.10
C PRO A 527 8.67 -32.14 15.60
N LEU A 528 7.42 -31.99 16.04
CA LEU A 528 6.68 -30.75 15.89
C LEU A 528 7.28 -29.72 16.85
N ASN A 529 7.90 -28.69 16.27
CA ASN A 529 8.36 -27.51 16.98
C ASN A 529 7.46 -26.34 16.58
N GLU A 530 6.76 -25.76 17.54
CA GLU A 530 6.04 -24.50 17.34
C GLU A 530 6.98 -23.36 17.71
N TYR A 531 6.98 -22.31 16.92
CA TYR A 531 7.80 -21.14 17.21
C TYR A 531 7.05 -19.87 16.88
N GLY A 532 7.34 -18.84 17.68
CA GLY A 532 6.76 -17.53 17.57
C GLY A 532 7.61 -16.50 18.28
N THR A 533 7.01 -15.36 18.52
CA THR A 533 7.51 -14.29 19.36
C THR A 533 6.75 -14.33 20.69
N ALA A 534 7.49 -14.17 21.78
CA ALA A 534 6.97 -13.91 23.10
C ALA A 534 7.62 -12.64 23.64
N TRP A 535 6.97 -11.97 24.58
CA TRP A 535 7.49 -10.75 25.17
C TRP A 535 7.16 -10.68 26.65
N ILE A 536 8.03 -10.02 27.42
CA ILE A 536 7.86 -9.85 28.87
C ILE A 536 6.71 -8.86 29.10
N LEU A 537 5.60 -9.37 29.66
CA LEU A 537 4.43 -8.56 30.04
C LEU A 537 4.55 -8.04 31.47
N ASP A 538 5.03 -8.90 32.38
CA ASP A 538 5.10 -8.60 33.81
C ASP A 538 6.19 -9.42 34.51
N TYR A 539 6.52 -9.07 35.76
CA TYR A 539 7.34 -9.87 36.68
C TYR A 539 6.90 -9.64 38.13
N GLU A 540 7.16 -10.61 39.00
CA GLU A 540 6.86 -10.49 40.44
C GLU A 540 8.01 -9.74 41.14
N LYS A 541 7.77 -8.51 41.60
CA LYS A 541 8.71 -7.73 42.42
C LYS A 541 9.04 -8.47 43.71
N THR A 542 10.29 -8.35 44.12
CA THR A 542 10.81 -8.88 45.39
C THR A 542 10.69 -7.82 46.49
N GLU A 543 10.48 -8.25 47.73
CA GLU A 543 10.36 -7.34 48.87
C GLU A 543 11.69 -6.70 49.27
N ASN A 544 12.79 -7.41 49.04
CA ASN A 544 14.16 -6.97 49.35
C ASN A 544 14.85 -6.23 48.18
N GLY A 545 14.16 -6.04 47.05
CA GLY A 545 14.72 -5.39 45.86
C GLY A 545 15.73 -6.23 45.06
N SER A 546 15.90 -7.53 45.38
CA SER A 546 16.70 -8.44 44.55
C SER A 546 16.07 -8.64 43.17
N TYR A 547 16.85 -9.10 42.19
CA TYR A 547 16.30 -9.29 40.85
C TYR A 547 15.22 -10.40 40.86
N PRO A 548 14.07 -10.19 40.21
CA PRO A 548 12.96 -11.12 40.25
C PRO A 548 13.31 -12.44 39.56
N THR A 549 12.78 -13.55 40.05
CA THR A 549 12.92 -14.87 39.41
C THR A 549 11.66 -15.32 38.69
N THR A 550 10.54 -14.61 38.84
CA THR A 550 9.26 -14.95 38.22
C THR A 550 8.86 -13.92 37.17
N PHE A 551 8.65 -14.37 35.94
CA PHE A 551 8.29 -13.55 34.80
C PHE A 551 7.03 -14.07 34.09
N TYR A 552 6.27 -13.16 33.52
CA TYR A 552 5.08 -13.44 32.73
C TYR A 552 5.34 -13.04 31.28
N TYR A 553 5.23 -14.02 30.38
CA TYR A 553 5.44 -13.84 28.95
C TYR A 553 4.11 -13.90 28.22
N ALA A 554 3.83 -12.88 27.42
CA ALA A 554 2.70 -12.89 26.51
C ALA A 554 3.12 -13.40 25.12
N THR A 555 2.22 -14.14 24.47
CA THR A 555 2.41 -14.69 23.13
C THR A 555 1.05 -15.01 22.50
N ASN A 556 1.02 -15.47 21.25
CA ASN A 556 -0.22 -15.98 20.66
C ASN A 556 -0.59 -17.33 21.27
N MET A 557 -1.89 -17.62 21.37
CA MET A 557 -2.38 -18.93 21.80
C MET A 557 -1.91 -20.04 20.88
N HIS A 558 -1.92 -19.82 19.56
CA HIS A 558 -1.52 -20.86 18.62
C HIS A 558 -0.03 -21.21 18.68
N VAL A 559 0.82 -20.35 19.25
CA VAL A 559 2.26 -20.61 19.42
C VAL A 559 2.52 -21.59 20.57
N ILE A 560 1.60 -21.64 21.53
CA ILE A 560 1.69 -22.52 22.71
C ILE A 560 0.57 -23.56 22.74
N ALA A 561 -0.11 -23.79 21.61
CA ALA A 561 -1.26 -24.68 21.55
C ALA A 561 -0.90 -26.11 21.92
N HIS A 562 0.31 -26.53 21.55
CA HIS A 562 0.84 -27.86 21.83
C HIS A 562 1.79 -27.93 23.02
N MET A 563 1.90 -26.85 23.80
CA MET A 563 2.61 -26.88 25.08
C MET A 563 1.93 -27.86 26.04
N ASN A 564 2.69 -28.83 26.58
CA ASN A 564 2.20 -29.70 27.65
C ASN A 564 1.87 -28.83 28.88
N ARG A 565 0.67 -28.96 29.44
CA ARG A 565 0.20 -28.12 30.55
C ARG A 565 0.32 -28.80 31.91
N ASP A 566 0.59 -30.10 31.94
CA ASP A 566 0.81 -30.84 33.17
C ASP A 566 2.28 -31.25 33.28
N LYS A 567 3.02 -30.50 34.11
CA LYS A 567 4.43 -30.76 34.44
C LYS A 567 4.67 -32.19 34.88
N LYS A 568 3.71 -32.84 35.54
CA LYS A 568 3.87 -34.21 36.05
C LYS A 568 3.98 -35.23 34.94
N THR A 569 3.43 -34.92 33.76
CA THR A 569 3.39 -35.80 32.58
C THR A 569 4.48 -35.52 31.56
N LEU A 570 5.31 -34.48 31.78
CA LEU A 570 6.40 -34.13 30.87
C LEU A 570 7.24 -35.37 30.56
N ASN A 571 7.36 -35.70 29.27
CA ASN A 571 8.18 -36.82 28.80
C ASN A 571 7.81 -38.21 29.34
N LYS A 572 6.61 -38.39 29.91
CA LYS A 572 6.18 -39.67 30.52
C LYS A 572 5.14 -40.44 29.73
N ASN A 573 4.67 -39.94 28.58
CA ASN A 573 3.71 -40.68 27.75
C ASN A 573 4.45 -41.72 26.88
N PRO A 574 4.34 -43.04 27.17
CA PRO A 574 5.06 -44.07 26.42
C PRO A 574 4.55 -44.24 24.99
N ASN A 575 3.36 -43.71 24.68
CA ASN A 575 2.69 -43.87 23.39
C ASN A 575 3.01 -42.74 22.38
N GLU A 576 3.77 -41.70 22.78
CA GLU A 576 4.20 -40.67 21.83
C GLU A 576 5.29 -41.20 20.89
N PRO A 577 5.25 -40.85 19.60
CA PRO A 577 6.22 -41.29 18.61
C PRO A 577 7.63 -40.74 18.87
N ILE A 578 7.74 -39.66 19.65
CA ILE A 578 9.01 -39.01 20.02
C ILE A 578 9.05 -38.89 21.54
N LYS A 579 10.17 -39.27 22.16
CA LYS A 579 10.35 -39.27 23.61
C LYS A 579 11.37 -38.21 24.04
N ASN A 580 11.19 -37.64 25.22
CA ASN A 580 12.13 -36.71 25.86
C ASN A 580 12.41 -35.42 25.08
N ASN A 581 11.50 -35.00 24.20
CA ASN A 581 11.63 -33.79 23.38
C ASN A 581 10.81 -32.60 23.92
N GLU A 582 9.94 -32.80 24.92
CA GLU A 582 9.17 -31.68 25.49
C GLU A 582 10.07 -30.70 26.23
N GLY A 583 9.99 -29.43 25.84
CA GLY A 583 10.74 -28.36 26.46
C GLY A 583 10.51 -27.02 25.77
N ILE A 584 10.87 -25.94 26.46
CA ILE A 584 10.74 -24.58 25.93
C ILE A 584 12.09 -23.90 25.89
N GLU A 585 12.32 -23.18 24.80
CA GLU A 585 13.54 -22.45 24.54
C GLU A 585 13.19 -21.02 24.13
N PHE A 586 13.96 -20.07 24.67
CA PHE A 586 13.93 -18.68 24.24
C PHE A 586 15.18 -18.36 23.43
N ARG A 587 15.01 -17.58 22.36
CA ARG A 587 16.15 -16.98 21.62
C ARG A 587 16.00 -15.47 21.57
N LYS A 588 17.09 -14.75 21.83
CA LYS A 588 17.09 -13.29 21.86
C LYS A 588 18.23 -12.73 21.03
N THR A 589 17.92 -11.76 20.17
CA THR A 589 18.93 -10.93 19.51
C THR A 589 19.30 -9.78 20.42
N ILE A 590 20.60 -9.58 20.67
CA ILE A 590 21.11 -8.47 21.47
C ILE A 590 21.67 -7.42 20.51
N PHE A 591 21.30 -6.15 20.70
CA PHE A 591 21.80 -5.09 19.82
C PHE A 591 23.32 -4.99 19.88
N GLY A 592 23.94 -4.86 18.71
CA GLY A 592 25.39 -4.80 18.58
C GLY A 592 26.09 -6.15 18.66
N GLU A 593 25.39 -7.23 19.04
CA GLU A 593 25.93 -8.59 19.04
C GLU A 593 25.54 -9.31 17.75
N LYS A 594 26.50 -10.01 17.13
CA LYS A 594 26.22 -10.87 15.97
C LYS A 594 25.54 -12.18 16.38
N GLU A 595 25.78 -12.64 17.60
CA GLU A 595 25.29 -13.92 18.11
C GLU A 595 23.88 -13.79 18.70
N ILE A 596 23.11 -14.86 18.55
CA ILE A 596 21.77 -14.98 19.13
C ILE A 596 21.90 -15.75 20.43
N ARG A 597 21.49 -15.13 21.54
CA ARG A 597 21.50 -15.81 22.84
C ARG A 597 20.37 -16.82 22.88
N THR A 598 20.72 -18.06 23.19
CA THR A 598 19.78 -19.17 23.31
C THR A 598 19.69 -19.60 24.77
N PHE A 599 18.46 -19.76 25.28
CA PHE A 599 18.21 -20.16 26.65
C PHE A 599 17.13 -21.25 26.70
N LYS A 600 17.54 -22.46 27.08
CA LYS A 600 16.62 -23.59 27.28
C LYS A 600 16.18 -23.65 28.74
N LEU A 601 14.87 -23.74 28.97
CA LEU A 601 14.31 -23.90 30.31
C LEU A 601 14.67 -25.28 30.88
N GLU A 602 15.02 -25.32 32.16
CA GLU A 602 15.10 -26.58 32.90
C GLU A 602 13.69 -27.16 33.14
N GLU A 603 13.59 -28.46 33.41
CA GLU A 603 12.30 -29.10 33.70
C GLU A 603 11.58 -28.45 34.90
N SER A 604 12.31 -28.03 35.92
CA SER A 604 11.79 -27.28 37.07
C SER A 604 11.27 -25.88 36.70
N GLU A 605 11.76 -25.31 35.61
CA GLU A 605 11.42 -23.96 35.11
C GLU A 605 10.35 -24.00 34.01
N TYR A 606 9.84 -25.19 33.67
CA TYR A 606 8.81 -25.35 32.64
C TYR A 606 7.62 -24.41 32.93
N PRO A 607 7.05 -23.72 31.93
CA PRO A 607 6.07 -22.67 32.19
C PRO A 607 4.71 -23.21 32.62
N GLU A 608 3.98 -22.36 33.32
CA GLU A 608 2.56 -22.51 33.62
C GLU A 608 1.73 -21.61 32.70
N LEU A 609 0.65 -22.12 32.11
CA LEU A 609 -0.32 -21.28 31.41
C LEU A 609 -1.20 -20.56 32.44
N VAL A 610 -1.09 -19.23 32.53
CA VAL A 610 -1.83 -18.45 33.53
C VAL A 610 -3.04 -17.73 32.94
N PHE A 611 -3.01 -17.39 31.65
CA PHE A 611 -4.14 -16.77 30.99
C PHE A 611 -4.26 -17.21 29.53
N SER A 612 -5.49 -17.42 29.08
CA SER A 612 -5.84 -17.63 27.67
C SER A 612 -7.12 -16.88 27.35
N ALA A 613 -7.14 -16.18 26.22
CA ALA A 613 -8.29 -15.37 25.80
C ALA A 613 -9.37 -16.20 25.07
N THR A 614 -9.80 -17.30 25.70
CA THR A 614 -10.91 -18.16 25.25
C THR A 614 -12.17 -17.90 26.06
N ASN A 615 -13.35 -17.85 25.43
CA ASN A 615 -14.64 -17.80 26.12
C ASN A 615 -14.70 -16.81 27.32
N PHE A 616 -14.13 -15.61 27.14
CA PHE A 616 -13.94 -14.65 28.24
C PHE A 616 -15.02 -13.57 28.32
N LEU A 617 -16.02 -13.60 27.44
CA LEU A 617 -17.16 -12.69 27.40
C LEU A 617 -18.43 -13.36 27.93
N LYS A 618 -19.50 -12.58 28.08
CA LYS A 618 -20.83 -13.04 28.53
C LYS A 618 -20.76 -13.95 29.76
N ASN A 619 -19.99 -13.51 30.76
CA ASN A 619 -19.74 -14.21 32.02
C ASN A 619 -19.21 -15.64 31.84
N GLY A 620 -18.39 -15.86 30.80
CA GLY A 620 -17.79 -17.17 30.54
C GLY A 620 -18.59 -18.08 29.62
N SER A 621 -19.67 -17.57 29.01
CA SER A 621 -20.40 -18.31 27.97
C SER A 621 -19.45 -18.74 26.85
N ASP A 622 -19.61 -19.97 26.38
CA ASP A 622 -18.91 -20.47 25.20
C ASP A 622 -19.48 -19.88 23.91
N THR A 623 -20.64 -19.24 23.97
CA THR A 623 -21.36 -18.72 22.80
C THR A 623 -21.55 -17.21 22.92
N ILE A 624 -21.28 -16.50 21.82
CA ILE A 624 -21.54 -15.06 21.65
C ILE A 624 -22.30 -14.78 20.36
N ASP A 625 -23.09 -13.72 20.36
CA ASP A 625 -23.75 -13.22 19.16
C ASP A 625 -22.96 -12.07 18.55
N TYR A 626 -22.84 -12.04 17.22
CA TYR A 626 -22.18 -10.97 16.49
C TYR A 626 -22.93 -10.63 15.20
N THR A 627 -22.71 -9.43 14.68
CA THR A 627 -23.29 -8.99 13.40
C THR A 627 -22.17 -8.47 12.51
N THR A 628 -21.88 -9.16 11.41
CA THR A 628 -20.98 -8.68 10.35
C THR A 628 -21.65 -7.52 9.64
N GLN A 629 -20.94 -6.40 9.48
CA GLN A 629 -21.53 -5.23 8.84
C GLN A 629 -21.94 -5.54 7.40
N GLY A 630 -23.13 -5.09 6.98
CA GLY A 630 -23.72 -5.44 5.67
C GLY A 630 -24.57 -6.71 5.68
N TYR A 631 -24.43 -7.58 6.70
CA TYR A 631 -25.34 -8.70 6.91
C TYR A 631 -26.51 -8.28 7.81
N GLN A 632 -27.73 -8.64 7.42
CA GLN A 632 -28.93 -8.30 8.20
C GLN A 632 -29.11 -9.22 9.43
N LYS A 633 -28.54 -10.44 9.38
CA LYS A 633 -28.75 -11.50 10.37
C LYS A 633 -27.59 -11.54 11.38
N THR A 634 -27.96 -11.58 12.66
CA THR A 634 -27.04 -11.84 13.77
C THR A 634 -26.68 -13.32 13.77
N GLN A 635 -25.40 -13.62 13.94
CA GLN A 635 -24.85 -14.97 13.96
C GLN A 635 -24.36 -15.30 15.38
N SER A 636 -24.43 -16.57 15.76
CA SER A 636 -23.88 -17.05 17.03
C SER A 636 -22.57 -17.80 16.76
N LEU A 637 -21.57 -17.60 17.62
CA LEU A 637 -20.27 -18.23 17.54
C LEU A 637 -19.99 -18.97 18.85
N THR A 638 -19.82 -20.29 18.77
CA THR A 638 -19.44 -21.14 19.91
C THR A 638 -17.93 -21.38 19.91
N ASN A 639 -17.32 -21.41 21.09
CA ASN A 639 -15.87 -21.51 21.32
C ASN A 639 -15.11 -20.39 20.60
N TYR A 640 -15.17 -19.17 21.13
CA TYR A 640 -14.48 -18.03 20.52
C TYR A 640 -13.20 -17.68 21.26
N PHE A 641 -12.26 -17.06 20.55
CA PHE A 641 -11.01 -16.60 21.16
C PHE A 641 -10.44 -15.34 20.52
N LYS A 642 -9.59 -14.67 21.29
CA LYS A 642 -8.53 -13.79 20.77
C LYS A 642 -7.22 -14.54 20.87
N ASP A 643 -6.35 -14.36 19.88
CA ASP A 643 -5.11 -15.15 19.80
C ASP A 643 -4.04 -14.63 20.76
N PHE A 644 -4.30 -14.76 22.06
CA PHE A 644 -3.49 -14.17 23.12
C PHE A 644 -3.49 -15.07 24.36
N ALA A 645 -2.29 -15.37 24.85
CA ALA A 645 -2.07 -16.12 26.07
C ALA A 645 -0.88 -15.55 26.85
N ILE A 646 -0.85 -15.88 28.14
CA ILE A 646 0.23 -15.53 29.05
C ILE A 646 0.71 -16.79 29.75
N ILE A 647 2.02 -16.99 29.72
CA ILE A 647 2.70 -18.06 30.46
C ILE A 647 3.54 -17.46 31.59
N LYS A 648 3.59 -18.14 32.74
CA LYS A 648 4.45 -17.80 33.88
C LYS A 648 5.67 -18.73 33.87
N VAL A 649 6.86 -18.15 33.99
CA VAL A 649 8.13 -18.86 34.14
C VAL A 649 8.73 -18.45 35.48
N THR A 650 9.19 -19.44 36.25
CA THR A 650 9.92 -19.21 37.50
C THR A 650 11.30 -19.83 37.38
N TYR A 651 12.31 -18.96 37.30
CA TYR A 651 13.71 -19.34 37.19
C TYR A 651 14.26 -19.82 38.53
N LYS A 652 15.18 -20.78 38.48
CA LYS A 652 15.75 -21.41 39.68
C LYS A 652 16.61 -20.44 40.50
N THR A 653 17.34 -19.55 39.82
CA THR A 653 18.23 -18.57 40.46
C THR A 653 18.12 -17.19 39.82
N GLU A 654 18.64 -16.19 40.53
CA GLU A 654 18.70 -14.81 40.06
C GLU A 654 19.54 -14.68 38.78
N GLU A 655 20.68 -15.35 38.72
CA GLU A 655 21.61 -15.33 37.59
C GLU A 655 20.96 -15.91 36.33
N ARG A 656 20.23 -17.03 36.47
CA ARG A 656 19.46 -17.63 35.37
C ARG A 656 18.38 -16.67 34.87
N ALA A 657 17.67 -16.01 35.79
CA ALA A 657 16.67 -15.02 35.43
C ALA A 657 17.29 -13.84 34.66
N LYS A 658 18.38 -13.25 35.17
CA LYS A 658 19.11 -12.15 34.51
C LYS A 658 19.58 -12.53 33.11
N PHE A 659 20.14 -13.73 32.94
CA PHE A 659 20.59 -14.22 31.64
C PHE A 659 19.43 -14.39 30.66
N ALA A 660 18.36 -15.09 31.07
CA ALA A 660 17.19 -15.38 30.23
C ALA A 660 16.42 -14.12 29.81
N THR A 661 16.38 -13.12 30.68
CA THR A 661 15.62 -11.88 30.46
C THR A 661 16.48 -10.73 29.97
N ASN A 662 17.80 -10.94 29.82
CA ASN A 662 18.78 -9.90 29.47
C ASN A 662 18.67 -8.67 30.39
N GLU A 663 18.64 -8.94 31.70
CA GLU A 663 18.56 -7.93 32.77
C GLU A 663 17.35 -6.99 32.66
N PHE A 664 16.25 -7.46 32.09
CA PHE A 664 15.02 -6.69 31.86
C PHE A 664 14.56 -5.90 33.10
N ALA A 665 14.49 -6.54 34.27
CA ALA A 665 13.98 -5.89 35.49
C ALA A 665 14.92 -4.80 36.04
N THR A 666 16.21 -4.85 35.68
CA THR A 666 17.18 -3.79 35.99
C THR A 666 17.00 -2.60 35.04
N LYS A 667 16.74 -2.88 33.75
CA LYS A 667 16.52 -1.85 32.71
C LYS A 667 15.18 -1.13 32.87
N TYR A 668 14.15 -1.83 33.32
CA TYR A 668 12.79 -1.32 33.39
C TYR A 668 12.17 -1.54 34.78
N THR A 669 12.38 -0.55 35.64
CA THR A 669 11.72 -0.47 36.96
C THR A 669 10.25 -0.05 36.85
N THR A 670 9.88 0.58 35.73
CA THR A 670 8.50 0.91 35.33
C THR A 670 8.23 0.46 33.88
N PRO A 671 7.00 0.05 33.55
CA PRO A 671 6.63 -0.29 32.17
C PRO A 671 6.82 0.89 31.23
N LYS A 672 7.52 0.66 30.11
CA LYS A 672 7.61 1.63 29.01
C LYS A 672 6.37 1.60 28.13
N PHE A 673 5.86 0.42 27.85
CA PHE A 673 4.63 0.27 27.08
C PHE A 673 3.39 0.45 27.95
N LYS A 674 2.40 1.16 27.39
CA LYS A 674 1.13 1.49 28.04
C LYS A 674 0.05 0.57 27.51
N PHE A 675 -0.68 -0.06 28.43
CA PHE A 675 -1.84 -0.88 28.12
C PHE A 675 -3.09 -0.05 28.39
N ASN A 676 -3.61 0.57 27.33
CA ASN A 676 -4.77 1.45 27.38
C ASN A 676 -5.97 0.74 28.01
N ASN A 677 -6.84 1.49 28.68
CA ASN A 677 -8.16 0.98 29.04
C ASN A 677 -9.13 1.09 27.84
N ILE A 678 -10.36 0.60 28.02
CA ILE A 678 -11.39 0.61 26.96
C ILE A 678 -11.68 2.02 26.44
N GLN A 679 -11.69 3.03 27.30
CA GLN A 679 -11.94 4.43 26.96
C GLN A 679 -10.81 5.01 26.09
N GLU A 680 -9.59 4.54 26.32
CA GLU A 680 -8.37 4.90 25.58
C GLU A 680 -8.09 3.96 24.40
N SER A 681 -8.99 3.03 24.10
CA SER A 681 -8.84 2.14 22.94
C SER A 681 -8.70 2.94 21.63
N LEU A 682 -8.01 2.35 20.65
CA LEU A 682 -7.76 2.97 19.35
C LEU A 682 -9.05 3.52 18.71
N LEU A 683 -10.13 2.73 18.75
CA LEU A 683 -11.44 3.09 18.15
C LEU A 683 -12.14 4.26 18.85
N ASN A 684 -11.82 4.55 20.11
CA ASN A 684 -12.39 5.66 20.87
C ASN A 684 -11.53 6.92 20.81
N ARG A 685 -10.20 6.78 20.70
CA ARG A 685 -9.27 7.93 20.69
C ARG A 685 -9.03 8.51 19.30
N GLN A 686 -9.01 7.67 18.25
CA GLN A 686 -8.74 8.09 16.87
C GLN A 686 -10.02 8.22 16.06
N THR A 687 -10.09 9.24 15.19
CA THR A 687 -11.06 9.30 14.10
C THR A 687 -10.63 8.40 12.95
N GLY A 688 -11.55 8.07 12.04
CA GLY A 688 -11.25 7.36 10.80
C GLY A 688 -10.26 8.12 9.91
N GLN A 689 -10.29 9.46 9.95
CA GLN A 689 -9.27 10.28 9.27
C GLN A 689 -7.90 10.14 9.94
N ASP A 690 -7.84 10.20 11.27
CA ASP A 690 -6.57 10.03 11.99
C ASP A 690 -5.94 8.67 11.68
N LEU A 691 -6.74 7.60 11.66
CA LEU A 691 -6.27 6.26 11.28
C LEU A 691 -5.74 6.22 9.84
N SER A 692 -6.34 6.99 8.93
CA SER A 692 -5.92 7.07 7.54
C SER A 692 -4.55 7.74 7.38
N ASP A 693 -4.31 8.77 8.18
CA ASP A 693 -3.06 9.55 8.16
C ASP A 693 -1.98 8.95 9.07
N TYR A 694 -2.34 8.00 9.95
CA TYR A 694 -1.44 7.44 10.94
C TYR A 694 -0.34 6.58 10.31
N LYS A 695 0.92 6.87 10.65
CA LYS A 695 2.11 6.16 10.13
C LYS A 695 3.04 5.63 11.22
N LYS A 696 2.64 5.67 12.49
CA LYS A 696 3.52 5.42 13.64
C LYS A 696 3.25 4.08 14.33
N ASN A 697 2.95 3.02 13.59
CA ASN A 697 2.85 1.67 14.17
C ASN A 697 4.18 0.92 14.04
N TYR A 698 4.74 0.48 15.16
CA TYR A 698 6.02 -0.21 15.25
C TYR A 698 5.82 -1.64 15.72
N SER A 699 6.54 -2.57 15.10
CA SER A 699 6.54 -3.96 15.52
C SER A 699 7.91 -4.60 15.30
N LEU A 700 8.27 -5.51 16.21
CA LEU A 700 9.49 -6.29 16.13
C LEU A 700 9.21 -7.74 16.54
N GLY A 701 9.50 -8.66 15.62
CA GLY A 701 9.20 -10.07 15.74
C GLY A 701 10.38 -10.97 15.39
N TYR A 702 10.16 -12.29 15.51
CA TYR A 702 11.13 -13.32 15.16
C TYR A 702 10.57 -14.26 14.06
N PRO A 703 10.29 -13.74 12.85
CA PRO A 703 9.91 -14.59 11.72
C PRO A 703 11.00 -15.64 11.43
N ALA A 704 10.56 -16.83 11.05
CA ALA A 704 11.42 -17.85 10.48
C ALA A 704 12.06 -17.33 9.19
N GLY A 705 13.22 -17.89 8.85
CA GLY A 705 13.87 -17.61 7.58
C GLY A 705 13.11 -18.34 6.48
N GLY A 706 12.73 -17.62 5.42
CA GLY A 706 12.14 -18.18 4.21
C GLY A 706 12.99 -17.87 2.98
N ASP A 707 12.70 -18.56 1.88
CA ASP A 707 13.22 -18.15 0.57
C ASP A 707 12.68 -16.74 0.19
N GLY A 708 13.45 -15.97 -0.57
CA GLY A 708 13.01 -14.65 -1.03
C GLY A 708 11.89 -14.67 -2.06
N PHE A 709 11.62 -15.84 -2.66
CA PHE A 709 10.64 -15.99 -3.74
C PHE A 709 9.20 -16.12 -3.24
N THR A 710 8.99 -16.52 -1.98
CA THR A 710 7.66 -16.60 -1.34
C THR A 710 7.21 -15.29 -0.68
N GLY A 711 7.98 -14.21 -0.81
CA GLY A 711 7.64 -12.88 -0.29
C GLY A 711 7.97 -12.69 1.20
N GLY A 712 8.87 -13.53 1.74
CA GLY A 712 9.38 -13.44 3.09
C GLY A 712 10.80 -13.96 3.19
N SER A 713 11.75 -13.30 2.55
CA SER A 713 13.15 -13.50 2.93
C SER A 713 13.39 -12.77 4.24
N ASN A 714 13.92 -13.49 5.23
CA ASN A 714 14.86 -12.93 6.16
C ASN A 714 16.11 -13.78 6.06
N SER A 715 17.25 -13.12 5.83
CA SER A 715 18.58 -13.71 5.92
C SER A 715 18.82 -14.24 7.34
N GLY A 716 18.70 -15.54 7.54
CA GLY A 716 19.07 -16.22 8.80
C GLY A 716 17.95 -16.24 9.82
N GLY A 717 17.06 -17.23 9.71
CA GLY A 717 15.79 -17.37 10.41
C GLY A 717 15.75 -17.48 11.93
N ALA A 718 16.42 -16.59 12.65
CA ALA A 718 16.38 -16.50 14.11
C ALA A 718 16.58 -15.07 14.67
N SER A 719 16.81 -14.06 13.83
CA SER A 719 17.07 -12.68 14.27
C SER A 719 15.78 -11.88 14.48
N ALA A 720 15.80 -10.99 15.46
CA ALA A 720 14.77 -9.97 15.62
C ALA A 720 14.66 -9.10 14.37
N THR A 721 13.44 -8.84 13.94
CA THR A 721 13.11 -8.20 12.67
C THR A 721 12.05 -7.14 12.88
N ILE A 722 12.27 -5.96 12.32
CA ILE A 722 11.34 -4.85 12.42
C ILE A 722 10.41 -4.77 11.21
N ASN A 723 9.26 -4.11 11.36
CA ASN A 723 8.36 -3.81 10.25
C ASN A 723 8.88 -2.70 9.32
N LYS A 724 10.12 -2.82 8.84
CA LYS A 724 10.73 -1.98 7.80
C LYS A 724 11.36 -2.87 6.74
N ARG A 725 11.35 -2.45 5.49
CA ARG A 725 11.89 -3.20 4.35
C ARG A 725 13.32 -2.77 4.06
N VAL A 726 14.15 -3.68 3.57
CA VAL A 726 15.46 -3.34 3.02
C VAL A 726 15.31 -2.25 1.94
N GLY A 727 16.17 -1.23 2.03
CA GLY A 727 16.09 0.00 1.23
C GLY A 727 15.32 1.14 1.89
N SER A 728 14.61 0.90 3.00
CA SER A 728 14.02 1.97 3.80
C SER A 728 15.09 2.74 4.57
N VAL A 729 14.94 4.05 4.65
CA VAL A 729 15.79 4.98 5.43
C VAL A 729 14.96 5.86 6.39
N ASP A 730 13.68 5.54 6.53
CA ASP A 730 12.73 6.29 7.37
C ASP A 730 12.79 5.77 8.81
N HIS A 731 13.50 6.52 9.65
CA HIS A 731 13.67 6.25 11.08
C HIS A 731 12.60 6.91 11.96
N GLU A 732 11.85 7.89 11.42
CA GLU A 732 10.89 8.71 12.18
C GLU A 732 9.48 8.09 12.25
N ASN A 733 9.10 7.33 11.23
CA ASN A 733 7.78 6.70 11.15
C ASN A 733 7.88 5.19 11.30
N GLY A 734 6.76 4.56 11.66
CA GLY A 734 6.59 3.11 11.66
C GLY A 734 5.89 2.70 10.36
N GLN A 735 4.75 2.02 10.51
CA GLN A 735 3.86 1.64 9.41
C GLN A 735 2.46 2.23 9.56
N SER A 736 1.78 2.38 8.44
CA SER A 736 0.40 2.85 8.38
C SER A 736 -0.61 1.72 8.60
N PHE A 737 -1.86 2.09 8.88
CA PHE A 737 -2.98 1.17 8.71
C PHE A 737 -3.12 0.80 7.22
N ALA A 738 -3.53 -0.43 6.95
CA ALA A 738 -3.67 -0.94 5.59
C ALA A 738 -5.08 -0.65 5.04
N ASN A 739 -5.14 -0.24 3.76
CA ASN A 739 -6.41 -0.07 3.07
C ASN A 739 -6.80 -1.32 2.29
N ASN A 740 -7.64 -2.16 2.87
CA ASN A 740 -8.21 -3.33 2.20
C ASN A 740 -9.73 -3.39 2.44
N THR A 741 -10.48 -2.80 1.51
CA THR A 741 -11.92 -2.59 1.60
C THR A 741 -12.73 -3.88 1.72
N GLN A 742 -12.18 -5.03 1.29
CA GLN A 742 -12.82 -6.33 1.42
C GLN A 742 -13.10 -6.70 2.88
N PHE A 743 -12.18 -6.36 3.79
CA PHE A 743 -12.28 -6.74 5.20
C PHE A 743 -12.75 -5.60 6.10
N GLN A 744 -12.74 -4.36 5.62
CA GLN A 744 -12.97 -3.19 6.47
C GLN A 744 -14.41 -3.00 6.91
N TYR A 745 -14.55 -2.51 8.14
CA TYR A 745 -15.76 -1.85 8.57
C TYR A 745 -15.97 -0.53 7.81
N ILE A 746 -17.22 -0.10 7.74
CA ILE A 746 -17.72 1.11 7.09
C ILE A 746 -18.17 2.08 8.20
N ASN A 747 -17.78 3.34 8.09
CA ASN A 747 -18.15 4.40 9.02
C ASN A 747 -19.60 4.87 8.81
N ASN A 748 -20.05 5.84 9.61
CA ASN A 748 -21.38 6.46 9.52
C ASN A 748 -21.61 7.25 8.22
N TYR A 749 -20.62 7.32 7.34
CA TYR A 749 -20.62 8.08 6.10
C TYR A 749 -20.49 7.19 4.85
N GLY A 750 -20.59 5.87 5.02
CA GLY A 750 -20.47 4.92 3.90
C GLY A 750 -19.04 4.69 3.41
N GLN A 751 -18.03 5.13 4.16
CA GLN A 751 -16.61 5.00 3.79
C GLN A 751 -15.94 3.88 4.58
N SER A 752 -15.06 3.11 3.94
CA SER A 752 -14.27 2.08 4.61
C SER A 752 -13.24 2.70 5.56
N ILE A 753 -13.07 2.13 6.76
CA ILE A 753 -12.15 2.63 7.78
C ILE A 753 -10.80 1.92 7.65
N PRO A 754 -9.70 2.62 7.32
CA PRO A 754 -8.35 2.08 7.22
C PRO A 754 -7.96 1.19 8.39
N GLY A 755 -7.47 -0.01 8.09
CA GLY A 755 -7.00 -0.99 9.06
C GLY A 755 -7.99 -1.51 10.09
N ILE A 756 -9.27 -1.13 10.08
CA ILE A 756 -10.26 -1.67 11.04
C ILE A 756 -11.05 -2.76 10.33
N TYR A 757 -10.67 -4.02 10.56
CA TYR A 757 -11.19 -5.16 9.82
C TYR A 757 -12.20 -5.99 10.63
N ASP A 758 -13.25 -6.42 9.93
CA ASP A 758 -14.19 -7.44 10.38
C ASP A 758 -13.55 -8.81 10.14
N GLN A 759 -13.09 -9.43 11.23
CA GLN A 759 -12.38 -10.71 11.19
C GLN A 759 -13.20 -11.83 10.52
N GLN A 760 -14.53 -11.73 10.52
CA GLN A 760 -15.38 -12.78 9.96
C GLN A 760 -15.36 -12.75 8.43
N ARG A 761 -15.10 -11.57 7.83
CA ARG A 761 -14.87 -11.45 6.38
C ARG A 761 -13.54 -12.02 5.94
N ALA A 762 -12.55 -12.09 6.84
CA ALA A 762 -11.23 -12.64 6.56
C ALA A 762 -11.19 -14.18 6.60
N ALA A 763 -12.24 -14.83 7.12
CA ALA A 763 -12.34 -16.28 7.27
C ALA A 763 -11.06 -16.95 7.83
N PRO A 764 -10.53 -16.49 8.97
CA PRO A 764 -9.29 -17.02 9.55
C PRO A 764 -9.43 -18.50 9.90
N PRO A 765 -8.34 -19.29 9.84
CA PRO A 765 -8.38 -20.68 10.26
C PRO A 765 -8.73 -20.79 11.74
N PRO A 766 -9.52 -21.80 12.14
CA PRO A 766 -9.80 -22.06 13.56
C PRO A 766 -8.54 -22.56 14.29
N LEU A 767 -8.58 -22.48 15.62
CA LEU A 767 -7.54 -23.02 16.50
C LEU A 767 -8.07 -24.26 17.22
N ILE A 768 -7.32 -25.37 17.21
CA ILE A 768 -7.61 -26.50 18.11
C ILE A 768 -6.94 -26.22 19.45
N TRP A 769 -7.74 -26.10 20.50
CA TRP A 769 -7.28 -25.82 21.86
C TRP A 769 -8.02 -26.75 22.84
N GLU A 770 -7.26 -27.54 23.61
CA GLU A 770 -7.83 -28.54 24.54
C GLU A 770 -8.83 -29.50 23.87
N GLY A 771 -8.53 -29.92 22.63
CA GLY A 771 -9.40 -30.82 21.86
C GLY A 771 -10.68 -30.19 21.33
N LYS A 772 -10.91 -28.89 21.55
CA LYS A 772 -12.03 -28.13 21.01
C LYS A 772 -11.58 -27.20 19.90
N THR A 773 -12.44 -26.99 18.91
CA THR A 773 -12.22 -26.03 17.83
C THR A 773 -12.69 -24.64 18.28
N PHE A 774 -11.79 -23.67 18.28
CA PHE A 774 -12.04 -22.28 18.60
C PHE A 774 -11.98 -21.38 17.37
N TYR A 775 -12.82 -20.36 17.33
CA TYR A 775 -12.94 -19.43 16.21
C TYR A 775 -12.58 -18.00 16.63
N ARG A 776 -11.75 -17.34 15.83
CA ARG A 776 -11.43 -15.91 16.06
C ARG A 776 -12.68 -15.08 15.77
N PHE A 777 -12.89 -14.05 16.57
CA PHE A 777 -14.09 -13.21 16.47
C PHE A 777 -13.75 -11.71 16.39
N ASN A 778 -14.72 -10.91 15.92
CA ASN A 778 -14.77 -9.45 16.09
C ASN A 778 -13.67 -8.67 15.34
N THR A 779 -13.23 -7.51 15.82
CA THR A 779 -12.27 -6.64 15.12
C THR A 779 -10.84 -7.17 15.17
N VAL A 780 -10.13 -7.03 14.06
CA VAL A 780 -8.67 -7.14 13.96
C VAL A 780 -8.12 -5.86 13.31
N TYR A 781 -6.89 -5.48 13.64
CA TYR A 781 -6.23 -4.36 13.00
C TYR A 781 -5.32 -4.79 11.85
N GLY A 782 -5.47 -4.09 10.73
CA GLY A 782 -4.70 -4.25 9.51
C GLY A 782 -3.57 -3.24 9.42
N LEU A 783 -2.31 -3.69 9.44
CA LEU A 783 -1.15 -2.80 9.29
C LEU A 783 -0.41 -3.08 7.99
N ASN A 784 -0.04 -2.03 7.26
CA ASN A 784 0.74 -2.14 6.03
C ASN A 784 2.18 -2.58 6.35
N ASN A 785 2.85 -3.26 5.41
CA ASN A 785 4.24 -3.71 5.55
C ASN A 785 4.57 -4.29 6.93
N SER A 786 3.69 -5.13 7.45
CA SER A 786 3.86 -5.74 8.77
C SER A 786 3.54 -7.24 8.75
N GLY A 787 3.22 -7.80 7.58
CA GLY A 787 2.95 -9.23 7.39
C GLY A 787 4.20 -10.09 7.49
N PHE A 788 4.69 -10.32 8.71
CA PHE A 788 5.78 -11.27 8.99
C PHE A 788 5.41 -12.69 8.51
N ILE A 789 6.37 -13.46 8.04
CA ILE A 789 6.12 -14.88 7.75
C ILE A 789 6.04 -15.71 9.05
N GLY A 790 5.84 -17.02 8.91
CA GLY A 790 5.72 -17.94 10.05
C GLY A 790 6.81 -17.70 11.09
N GLY A 791 6.49 -17.75 12.39
CA GLY A 791 7.38 -17.33 13.48
C GLY A 791 7.23 -15.88 13.93
N GLY A 792 6.69 -14.99 13.09
CA GLY A 792 6.32 -13.64 13.50
C GLY A 792 5.15 -13.60 14.49
N SER A 793 4.34 -14.66 14.54
CA SER A 793 3.22 -14.82 15.47
C SER A 793 3.60 -14.49 16.90
N GLY A 794 2.87 -13.57 17.53
CA GLY A 794 3.06 -13.16 18.91
C GLY A 794 3.82 -11.85 19.05
N THR A 795 4.21 -11.25 17.91
CA THR A 795 4.89 -9.95 17.88
C THR A 795 4.04 -8.87 18.53
N LEU A 796 4.64 -8.17 19.50
CA LEU A 796 4.05 -6.99 20.10
C LEU A 796 4.04 -5.84 19.09
N VAL A 797 2.88 -5.16 19.00
CA VAL A 797 2.69 -3.99 18.15
C VAL A 797 2.36 -2.79 19.01
N VAL A 798 3.10 -1.71 18.82
CA VAL A 798 2.96 -0.46 19.59
C VAL A 798 2.87 0.74 18.67
N ASP A 799 2.33 1.82 19.19
CA ASP A 799 2.21 3.09 18.49
C ASP A 799 3.38 4.04 18.82
N GLY A 800 3.43 5.22 18.20
CA GLY A 800 4.50 6.20 18.40
C GLY A 800 4.60 6.76 19.82
N ASP A 801 3.58 6.56 20.64
CA ASP A 801 3.48 7.05 22.03
C ASP A 801 3.63 5.93 23.06
N TYR A 802 4.15 4.78 22.61
CA TYR A 802 4.36 3.54 23.39
C TYR A 802 3.05 2.88 23.84
N ASN A 803 1.90 3.20 23.25
CA ASN A 803 0.66 2.47 23.55
C ASN A 803 0.65 1.14 22.81
N VAL A 804 0.26 0.08 23.50
CA VAL A 804 0.09 -1.23 22.87
C VAL A 804 -1.14 -1.21 21.98
N VAL A 805 -0.92 -1.47 20.69
CA VAL A 805 -1.96 -1.58 19.67
C VAL A 805 -2.57 -2.98 19.68
N GLY A 806 -1.73 -4.01 19.85
CA GLY A 806 -2.17 -5.39 19.89
C GLY A 806 -1.04 -6.41 19.68
N ILE A 807 -1.43 -7.62 19.31
CA ILE A 807 -0.53 -8.74 19.05
C ILE A 807 -0.70 -9.26 17.62
N TYR A 808 0.39 -9.31 16.86
CA TYR A 808 0.42 -9.88 15.52
C TYR A 808 0.12 -11.38 15.54
N TRP A 809 -0.72 -11.87 14.64
CA TRP A 809 -0.99 -13.32 14.53
C TRP A 809 -0.96 -13.87 13.09
N GLY A 810 -0.97 -13.02 12.06
CA GLY A 810 -0.99 -13.50 10.68
C GLY A 810 -0.95 -12.39 9.64
N ASN A 811 -1.10 -12.75 8.37
CA ASN A 811 -1.09 -11.81 7.25
C ASN A 811 -2.27 -12.05 6.29
N ILE A 812 -2.56 -11.03 5.47
CA ILE A 812 -3.58 -11.12 4.43
C ILE A 812 -2.94 -11.64 3.14
N GLY A 813 -3.10 -12.94 2.87
CA GLY A 813 -2.87 -13.57 1.56
C GLY A 813 -1.67 -13.01 0.78
N ASN A 814 -1.93 -12.47 -0.43
CA ASN A 814 -0.92 -11.91 -1.33
C ASN A 814 -0.56 -10.44 -1.06
N THR A 815 -0.98 -9.89 0.08
CA THR A 815 -0.61 -8.54 0.51
C THR A 815 0.45 -8.58 1.61
N GLN A 816 1.09 -7.45 1.87
CA GLN A 816 2.03 -7.30 2.98
C GLN A 816 1.36 -6.82 4.27
N SER A 817 0.03 -6.96 4.35
CA SER A 817 -0.73 -6.49 5.50
C SER A 817 -0.69 -7.51 6.64
N ALA A 818 -0.40 -7.04 7.85
CA ALA A 818 -0.54 -7.80 9.08
C ALA A 818 -1.98 -7.86 9.55
N PHE A 819 -2.30 -8.92 10.27
CA PHE A 819 -3.40 -9.00 11.21
C PHE A 819 -2.89 -8.90 12.64
N VAL A 820 -3.41 -7.93 13.38
CA VAL A 820 -3.06 -7.63 14.76
C VAL A 820 -4.32 -7.71 15.62
N ASP A 821 -4.39 -8.66 16.54
CA ASP A 821 -5.50 -8.77 17.47
C ASP A 821 -5.37 -7.67 18.54
N PRO A 822 -6.36 -6.76 18.69
CA PRO A 822 -6.33 -5.79 19.78
C PRO A 822 -6.42 -6.49 21.12
N LEU A 823 -5.65 -6.01 22.11
CA LEU A 823 -5.80 -6.47 23.49
C LEU A 823 -6.97 -5.79 24.20
N VAL A 824 -7.44 -4.67 23.64
CA VAL A 824 -8.45 -3.79 24.21
C VAL A 824 -9.36 -3.31 23.10
N SER A 825 -10.66 -3.46 23.28
CA SER A 825 -11.67 -3.04 22.31
C SER A 825 -12.88 -2.44 23.03
N PRO A 826 -13.48 -1.36 22.51
CA PRO A 826 -14.77 -0.90 23.00
C PRO A 826 -15.92 -1.73 22.42
N GLU A 827 -17.09 -1.62 23.05
CA GLU A 827 -18.32 -2.12 22.44
C GLU A 827 -18.79 -1.14 21.37
N VAL A 828 -19.08 -1.64 20.16
CA VAL A 828 -19.62 -0.87 19.05
C VAL A 828 -20.92 -1.53 18.59
N LYS A 829 -21.99 -0.74 18.57
CA LYS A 829 -23.32 -1.17 18.14
C LYS A 829 -23.74 -0.45 16.86
N ASP A 830 -24.51 -1.12 16.03
CA ASP A 830 -25.15 -0.53 14.86
C ASP A 830 -26.36 0.36 15.25
N LYS A 831 -26.96 1.02 14.26
CA LYS A 831 -28.13 1.89 14.46
C LYS A 831 -29.39 1.18 14.99
N ARG A 832 -29.41 -0.16 15.00
CA ARG A 832 -30.50 -1.00 15.52
C ARG A 832 -30.16 -1.56 16.91
N GLY A 833 -29.04 -1.16 17.50
CA GLY A 833 -28.57 -1.64 18.79
C GLY A 833 -27.89 -3.02 18.74
N LYS A 834 -27.62 -3.58 17.55
CA LYS A 834 -26.92 -4.86 17.42
C LYS A 834 -25.42 -4.67 17.60
N THR A 835 -24.78 -5.54 18.37
CA THR A 835 -23.33 -5.50 18.58
C THR A 835 -22.59 -5.88 17.29
N LEU A 836 -21.84 -4.91 16.76
CA LEU A 836 -20.87 -5.10 15.68
C LEU A 836 -19.52 -5.53 16.26
N ILE A 837 -19.12 -4.88 17.36
CA ILE A 837 -17.86 -5.13 18.06
C ILE A 837 -18.15 -5.30 19.54
N HIS A 838 -17.73 -6.42 20.12
CA HIS A 838 -17.77 -6.63 21.58
C HIS A 838 -16.66 -5.86 22.28
N GLY A 839 -16.99 -5.27 23.43
CA GLY A 839 -16.02 -4.60 24.29
C GLY A 839 -15.30 -5.56 25.24
N TYR A 840 -13.98 -5.40 25.38
CA TYR A 840 -13.14 -6.18 26.29
C TYR A 840 -11.80 -5.50 26.55
N ASP A 841 -11.15 -5.92 27.63
CA ASP A 841 -9.76 -5.60 27.94
C ASP A 841 -9.08 -6.85 28.52
N LEU A 842 -8.21 -7.50 27.74
CA LEU A 842 -7.58 -8.76 28.12
C LEU A 842 -6.57 -8.59 29.27
N ILE A 843 -6.10 -7.36 29.51
CA ILE A 843 -5.08 -7.06 30.52
C ILE A 843 -5.72 -6.58 31.82
N ASN A 844 -6.45 -5.46 31.78
CA ASN A 844 -7.06 -4.84 32.96
C ASN A 844 -8.43 -5.45 33.30
N GLY A 845 -9.15 -5.99 32.33
CA GLY A 845 -10.57 -6.33 32.47
C GLY A 845 -11.48 -5.10 32.37
N GLY A 846 -12.78 -5.29 32.66
CA GLY A 846 -13.76 -4.20 32.63
C GLY A 846 -14.66 -4.14 31.38
N GLY A 847 -14.50 -5.09 30.44
CA GLY A 847 -15.50 -5.29 29.39
C GLY A 847 -16.84 -5.74 29.96
N GLN A 848 -17.94 -5.33 29.33
CA GLN A 848 -19.28 -5.71 29.79
C GLN A 848 -19.47 -7.24 29.70
N GLY A 849 -19.68 -7.86 30.86
CA GLY A 849 -19.78 -9.32 30.96
C GLY A 849 -18.47 -10.06 30.70
N GLN A 850 -17.32 -9.39 30.80
CA GLN A 850 -16.02 -10.08 30.71
C GLN A 850 -15.75 -10.87 32.01
N SER A 851 -15.49 -12.17 31.89
CA SER A 851 -15.31 -13.08 33.03
C SER A 851 -13.86 -13.27 33.50
N LYS A 852 -12.88 -13.00 32.63
CA LYS A 852 -11.46 -13.13 32.96
C LYS A 852 -10.59 -12.08 32.25
N SER A 853 -9.55 -11.64 32.95
CA SER A 853 -8.42 -10.83 32.47
C SER A 853 -7.15 -11.25 33.19
N PHE A 854 -5.99 -10.79 32.71
CA PHE A 854 -4.72 -11.05 33.41
C PHE A 854 -4.71 -10.45 34.82
N LYS A 855 -5.18 -9.21 34.99
CA LYS A 855 -5.28 -8.58 36.31
C LYS A 855 -6.14 -9.39 37.28
N GLN A 856 -7.31 -9.86 36.84
CA GLN A 856 -8.20 -10.71 37.65
C GLN A 856 -7.54 -12.03 38.04
N TRP A 857 -6.71 -12.62 37.17
CA TRP A 857 -5.93 -13.80 37.50
C TRP A 857 -4.91 -13.51 38.61
N LEU A 858 -4.19 -12.39 38.52
CA LEU A 858 -3.23 -11.95 39.57
C LEU A 858 -3.93 -11.68 40.91
N GLU A 859 -5.12 -11.09 40.89
CA GLU A 859 -5.94 -10.84 42.08
C GLU A 859 -6.34 -12.16 42.75
N THR A 860 -6.87 -13.09 41.95
CA THR A 860 -7.31 -14.42 42.42
C THR A 860 -6.15 -15.20 43.04
N ASN A 861 -4.95 -15.09 42.46
CA ASN A 861 -3.75 -15.78 42.93
C ASN A 861 -2.94 -14.98 43.96
N LYS A 862 -3.45 -13.82 44.43
CA LYS A 862 -2.80 -12.96 45.44
C LYS A 862 -1.38 -12.52 45.05
N THR A 863 -1.11 -12.40 43.75
CA THR A 863 0.16 -11.89 43.22
C THR A 863 0.04 -10.48 42.66
N LEU A 864 -1.17 -9.90 42.61
CA LEU A 864 -1.37 -8.55 42.09
C LEU A 864 -0.45 -7.53 42.77
N SER A 865 -0.28 -7.56 44.09
CA SER A 865 0.58 -6.63 44.84
C SER A 865 2.07 -6.71 44.48
N LYS A 866 2.50 -7.83 43.88
CA LYS A 866 3.87 -8.04 43.41
C LYS A 866 4.04 -7.68 41.93
N SER A 867 2.97 -7.38 41.20
CA SER A 867 3.04 -7.07 39.77
C SER A 867 3.86 -5.80 39.51
N TRP A 868 4.81 -5.89 38.58
CA TRP A 868 5.51 -4.74 38.02
C TRP A 868 4.62 -3.90 37.12
N LEU A 869 3.79 -4.56 36.32
CA LEU A 869 2.86 -3.92 35.41
C LEU A 869 1.85 -3.04 36.17
N PHE A 870 1.27 -3.54 37.26
CA PHE A 870 0.18 -2.87 37.97
C PHE A 870 0.59 -2.06 39.21
N ASN A 871 1.80 -2.25 39.77
CA ASN A 871 2.28 -1.50 40.94
C ASN A 871 3.62 -0.79 40.73
N SER A 872 3.87 -0.29 39.51
CA SER A 872 4.91 0.70 39.29
C SER A 872 4.42 2.06 39.81
N LYS A 873 4.95 2.49 40.96
CA LYS A 873 4.87 3.88 41.41
C LYS A 873 6.12 4.63 40.99
#